data_AF-A0AAD7QV23-F1
#
_entry.id   AF-A0AAD7QV23-F1
#
_cell.length_a   1.000
_cell.length_b   1.000
_cell.length_c   1.000
_cell.angle_alpha   90.00
_cell.angle_beta   90.00
_cell.angle_gamma   90.00
#
_symmetry.space_group_name_H-M   'P 1'
#
loop_
_entity.id
_entity.type
_entity.pdbx_description
1 polymer ?
#
loop_
_entity_poly.entity_id
_entity_poly.type
_entity_poly.pdbx_seq_one_letter_code
_entity_poly.pdbx_strand_id
1 'polypeptide(L)'
;MAPLFAAKVKSALSGDTLQLTTVRPPQPGQVPAERTFSLAYVSAPRLKRDEGDEPFAFQSREQLRLQLVGQVVQCEVFYTVPTTNREYGIVYLPNKVSVNEQLISAGSVRVRQPTAKESTEPNELLEKYRSLEAAAKENALGLWAPKVDTYKSFYDVPAEFAGKYRSQQIDAIVERIINGDRALVRFMLPGQHVQVPLLIAGVRAPRSPSTTDAAAEPGEPLGDVAKFYVEARLLQRNVKVEVLGTSNQGVLIGIVLHPAGNIAERLLESGLAVVSDWQSNFLGAANMSKLRAAEQTAKAKGINLWHGVAVQAVKGGAESEKSFTATVGRVISADTLSLRMKNGDEKVVQLASVRGPRQADSKQASYVNAAREFVRKKTIGKHVKVVILHTRPKSEQFEERDMATVELARAAGQSTGSSDLAAILVENGYATVIRHRKDQVEDRSPIWDELLEKEEAAIKAKKGFHSGVALPAERIVNASESHARASAFLPSLMRQKRVPAIVEFVNSGSRLRLLLPRDNARIRFILAGVATPRVAMTGPGAGTGVVSEKSEPFGEEAQEFTSRRLLQRDVEVDVTHADRSGGFFGLLHVPGTKDTFAKTLLDEGLARLDEYSAQEAAVLSQFRDAEEAAQAAKKGVWKDDKGKAKPVEMPVTVAAEGAARKKEYLNVVVTNVESDGSFVYIVLNDSIGKLATLTSTVTAQPPIALTNRPRINDLVVYPIPGTKSLGRFRVTHYDNSRKQASLTSIDFGLTVTSAPLTKLRTLPSEFSPTLSGIPALAKTGKLSLVKWPEFQDDYLDDAVNYFYDIVVSTPETLLGSGSAPQKLVAIVDGSADGAALTTLFEASDIDKSINTKLAEEGWVYIPSDKALRRSVERSYVGSKEVADLRKVVEDAKRERKGIWEYGDVTPDED
;
A
#
# COMPACT_ATOMS: atom_id res chain seq x y z
N MET A 1 -23.01 -63.44 47.51
CA MET A 1 -22.08 -63.25 46.38
C MET A 1 -21.59 -61.82 46.42
N ALA A 2 -20.28 -61.61 46.41
CA ALA A 2 -19.68 -60.29 46.25
C ALA A 2 -20.18 -59.66 44.93
N PRO A 3 -20.50 -58.35 44.89
CA PRO A 3 -20.97 -57.73 43.66
C PRO A 3 -19.81 -57.65 42.66
N LEU A 4 -19.97 -58.37 41.54
CA LEU A 4 -19.04 -58.38 40.41
C LEU A 4 -19.49 -57.34 39.38
N PHE A 5 -18.58 -56.50 38.90
CA PHE A 5 -18.87 -55.55 37.82
C PHE A 5 -17.70 -55.42 36.84
N ALA A 6 -18.01 -55.09 35.58
CA ALA A 6 -17.00 -54.77 34.58
C ALA A 6 -16.75 -53.26 34.56
N ALA A 7 -15.50 -52.85 34.46
CA ALA A 7 -15.09 -51.46 34.40
C ALA A 7 -13.89 -51.28 33.47
N LYS A 8 -13.73 -50.09 32.90
CA LYS A 8 -12.52 -49.71 32.17
C LYS A 8 -11.57 -49.00 33.13
N VAL A 9 -10.31 -49.40 33.14
CA VAL A 9 -9.30 -48.75 33.98
C VAL A 9 -8.86 -47.44 33.32
N LYS A 10 -9.15 -46.32 33.98
CA LYS A 10 -8.76 -44.97 33.54
C LYS A 10 -7.30 -44.68 33.90
N SER A 11 -6.91 -44.95 35.14
CA SER A 11 -5.56 -44.67 35.65
C SER A 11 -5.23 -45.51 36.87
N ALA A 12 -3.94 -45.72 37.14
CA ALA A 12 -3.40 -46.25 38.38
C ALA A 12 -2.95 -45.09 39.29
N LEU A 13 -3.62 -44.91 40.43
CA LEU A 13 -3.29 -43.87 41.42
C LEU A 13 -2.05 -44.24 42.25
N SER A 14 -1.87 -45.54 42.49
CA SER A 14 -0.74 -46.16 43.19
C SER A 14 -0.61 -47.62 42.74
N GLY A 15 0.37 -48.37 43.26
CA GLY A 15 0.50 -49.80 42.96
C GLY A 15 -0.64 -50.70 43.50
N ASP A 16 -1.57 -50.12 44.27
CA ASP A 16 -2.69 -50.82 44.92
C ASP A 16 -4.05 -50.13 44.72
N THR A 17 -4.14 -49.05 43.92
CA THR A 17 -5.40 -48.30 43.73
C THR A 17 -5.57 -47.86 42.29
N LEU A 18 -6.76 -48.11 41.75
CA LEU A 18 -7.17 -47.78 40.39
C LEU A 18 -8.30 -46.76 40.38
N GLN A 19 -8.31 -45.93 39.35
CA GLN A 19 -9.48 -45.16 38.95
C GLN A 19 -10.17 -45.88 37.79
N LEU A 20 -11.45 -46.18 37.97
CA LEU A 20 -12.27 -46.91 37.02
C LEU A 20 -13.33 -45.98 36.42
N THR A 21 -13.72 -46.28 35.18
CA THR A 21 -14.85 -45.66 34.48
C THR A 21 -15.77 -46.74 33.91
N THR A 22 -16.95 -46.32 33.47
CA THR A 22 -17.90 -47.21 32.78
C THR A 22 -17.27 -47.84 31.52
N VAL A 23 -17.68 -49.07 31.21
CA VAL A 23 -17.20 -49.80 30.01
C VAL A 23 -17.75 -49.18 28.73
N ARG A 24 -19.00 -48.68 28.78
CA ARG A 24 -19.61 -48.01 27.63
C ARG A 24 -18.97 -46.63 27.44
N PRO A 25 -18.68 -46.24 26.19
CA PRO A 25 -18.24 -44.88 25.90
C PRO A 25 -19.32 -43.89 26.33
N PRO A 26 -18.94 -42.73 26.89
CA PRO A 26 -19.91 -41.69 27.23
C PRO A 26 -20.59 -41.17 25.95
N GLN A 27 -21.77 -40.58 26.08
CA GLN A 27 -22.38 -39.82 24.99
C GLN A 27 -21.44 -38.67 24.58
N PRO A 28 -21.43 -38.25 23.30
CA PRO A 28 -20.64 -37.12 22.85
C PRO A 28 -20.87 -35.89 23.74
N GLY A 29 -19.81 -35.32 24.31
CA GLY A 29 -19.87 -34.14 25.18
C GLY A 29 -20.08 -34.41 26.68
N GLN A 30 -20.18 -35.67 27.12
CA GLN A 30 -20.26 -36.03 28.55
C GLN A 30 -18.97 -36.68 29.07
N VAL A 31 -18.66 -36.44 30.34
CA VAL A 31 -17.54 -37.07 31.06
C VAL A 31 -18.08 -38.30 31.82
N PRO A 32 -17.44 -39.49 31.72
CA PRO A 32 -17.84 -40.68 32.45
C PRO A 32 -17.72 -40.49 33.96
N ALA A 33 -18.65 -41.08 34.73
CA ALA A 33 -18.51 -41.17 36.18
C ALA A 33 -17.27 -42.00 36.55
N GLU A 34 -16.55 -41.52 37.56
CA GLU A 34 -15.32 -42.11 38.04
C GLU A 34 -15.55 -42.87 39.36
N ARG A 35 -14.94 -44.05 39.49
CA ARG A 35 -15.02 -44.89 40.69
C ARG A 35 -13.62 -45.31 41.13
N THR A 36 -13.25 -45.03 42.36
CA THR A 36 -11.94 -45.44 42.92
C THR A 36 -12.06 -46.83 43.51
N PHE A 37 -11.16 -47.73 43.10
CA PHE A 37 -11.15 -49.14 43.51
C PHE A 37 -9.77 -49.53 43.99
N SER A 38 -9.68 -50.05 45.21
CA SER A 38 -8.42 -50.45 45.84
C SER A 38 -8.29 -51.97 45.85
N LEU A 39 -7.06 -52.48 45.76
CA LEU A 39 -6.80 -53.91 45.84
C LEU A 39 -6.94 -54.39 47.30
N ALA A 40 -7.76 -55.40 47.52
CA ALA A 40 -8.00 -55.95 48.85
C ALA A 40 -6.74 -56.59 49.45
N TYR A 41 -6.55 -56.40 50.75
CA TYR A 41 -5.52 -57.04 51.58
C TYR A 41 -4.06 -56.77 51.19
N VAL A 42 -3.79 -55.82 50.28
CA VAL A 42 -2.43 -55.45 49.89
C VAL A 42 -2.16 -53.97 50.15
N SER A 43 -0.89 -53.61 50.23
CA SER A 43 -0.41 -52.24 50.33
C SER A 43 0.75 -52.05 49.36
N ALA A 44 0.70 -51.01 48.55
CA ALA A 44 1.81 -50.60 47.70
C ALA A 44 2.70 -49.56 48.42
N PRO A 45 3.98 -49.44 48.05
CA PRO A 45 4.79 -48.30 48.44
C PRO A 45 4.26 -47.01 47.81
N ARG A 46 4.51 -45.88 48.47
CA ARG A 46 3.91 -44.57 48.14
C ARG A 46 4.87 -43.66 47.41
N LEU A 47 4.37 -43.02 46.35
CA LEU A 47 5.02 -41.88 45.71
C LEU A 47 4.68 -40.62 46.51
N LYS A 48 5.68 -39.94 47.09
CA LYS A 48 5.48 -38.74 47.90
C LYS A 48 6.33 -37.60 47.37
N ARG A 49 5.71 -36.44 47.17
CA ARG A 49 6.36 -35.26 46.60
C ARG A 49 7.38 -34.63 47.57
N ASP A 50 7.00 -34.49 48.84
CA ASP A 50 7.77 -33.70 49.82
C ASP A 50 8.82 -34.53 50.56
N GLU A 51 8.54 -35.81 50.82
CA GLU A 51 9.41 -36.74 51.55
C GLU A 51 10.28 -37.62 50.63
N GLY A 52 10.05 -37.56 49.32
CA GLY A 52 10.65 -38.48 48.34
C GLY A 52 9.86 -39.78 48.17
N ASP A 53 10.01 -40.41 47.00
CA ASP A 53 9.33 -41.66 46.67
C ASP A 53 9.87 -42.81 47.54
N GLU A 54 8.97 -43.64 48.10
CA GLU A 54 9.38 -44.87 48.79
C GLU A 54 10.11 -45.81 47.82
N PRO A 55 11.07 -46.64 48.29
CA PRO A 55 11.76 -47.59 47.43
C PRO A 55 10.78 -48.46 46.65
N PHE A 56 11.02 -48.63 45.35
CA PHE A 56 10.19 -49.41 44.43
C PHE A 56 8.76 -48.87 44.19
N ALA A 57 8.39 -47.69 44.72
CA ALA A 57 7.03 -47.13 44.56
C ALA A 57 6.64 -46.89 43.10
N PHE A 58 7.57 -46.39 42.29
CA PHE A 58 7.30 -46.15 40.87
C PHE A 58 7.17 -47.46 40.10
N GLN A 59 8.10 -48.41 40.29
CA GLN A 59 8.06 -49.71 39.64
C GLN A 59 6.77 -50.48 39.97
N SER A 60 6.33 -50.43 41.24
CA SER A 60 5.07 -51.00 41.71
C SER A 60 3.86 -50.42 40.96
N ARG A 61 3.75 -49.08 40.89
CA ARG A 61 2.69 -48.41 40.13
C ARG A 61 2.82 -48.65 38.62
N GLU A 62 4.03 -48.69 38.10
CA GLU A 62 4.34 -48.83 36.68
C GLU A 62 3.91 -50.20 36.15
N GLN A 63 4.12 -51.27 36.92
CA GLN A 63 3.63 -52.59 36.58
C GLN A 63 2.10 -52.60 36.46
N LEU A 64 1.39 -52.02 37.43
CA LEU A 64 -0.06 -51.91 37.40
C LEU A 64 -0.54 -51.08 36.21
N ARG A 65 0.15 -49.97 35.93
CA ARG A 65 -0.15 -49.06 34.82
C ARG A 65 -0.02 -49.77 33.47
N LEU A 66 1.11 -50.44 33.23
CA LEU A 66 1.40 -51.14 31.98
C LEU A 66 0.42 -52.28 31.72
N GLN A 67 0.02 -53.01 32.78
CA GLN A 67 -0.92 -54.12 32.65
C GLN A 67 -2.36 -53.68 32.45
N LEU A 68 -2.81 -52.63 33.17
CA LEU A 68 -4.24 -52.35 33.30
C LEU A 68 -4.73 -51.09 32.60
N VAL A 69 -3.92 -50.05 32.42
CA VAL A 69 -4.46 -48.75 31.94
C VAL A 69 -5.07 -48.86 30.54
N GLY A 70 -6.35 -48.52 30.46
CA GLY A 70 -7.20 -48.61 29.28
C GLY A 70 -7.78 -49.99 28.99
N GLN A 71 -7.47 -51.02 29.79
CA GLN A 71 -8.07 -52.35 29.69
C GLN A 71 -9.46 -52.37 30.36
N VAL A 72 -10.31 -53.28 29.88
CA VAL A 72 -11.56 -53.63 30.55
C VAL A 72 -11.29 -54.79 31.49
N VAL A 73 -11.61 -54.61 32.76
CA VAL A 73 -11.35 -55.56 33.84
C VAL A 73 -12.65 -55.93 34.55
N GLN A 74 -12.67 -57.10 35.20
CA GLN A 74 -13.73 -57.49 36.11
C GLN A 74 -13.29 -57.23 37.55
N CYS A 75 -14.11 -56.51 38.31
CA CYS A 75 -13.85 -56.15 39.69
C CYS A 75 -14.85 -56.85 40.60
N GLU A 76 -14.34 -57.55 41.61
CA GLU A 76 -15.13 -58.23 42.64
C GLU A 76 -14.93 -57.47 43.96
N VAL A 77 -15.99 -56.86 44.51
CA VAL A 77 -15.90 -56.06 45.75
C VAL A 77 -15.97 -56.98 46.97
N PHE A 78 -14.94 -56.95 47.81
CA PHE A 78 -14.88 -57.72 49.06
C PHE A 78 -15.40 -56.94 50.25
N TYR A 79 -14.95 -55.69 50.41
CA TYR A 79 -15.40 -54.83 51.50
C TYR A 79 -15.33 -53.36 51.10
N THR A 80 -16.22 -52.56 51.69
CA THR A 80 -16.19 -51.09 51.58
C THR A 80 -15.88 -50.52 52.94
N VAL A 81 -14.89 -49.62 53.02
CA VAL A 81 -14.54 -48.97 54.28
C VAL A 81 -15.53 -47.81 54.53
N PRO A 82 -16.40 -47.88 55.55
CA PRO A 82 -17.51 -46.92 55.72
C PRO A 82 -17.05 -45.47 55.91
N THR A 83 -15.87 -45.26 56.52
CA THR A 83 -15.34 -43.92 56.81
C THR A 83 -14.81 -43.19 55.58
N THR A 84 -14.38 -43.92 54.54
CA THR A 84 -13.80 -43.34 53.32
C THR A 84 -14.64 -43.63 52.07
N ASN A 85 -15.69 -44.44 52.22
CA ASN A 85 -16.50 -45.01 51.14
C ASN A 85 -15.67 -45.64 50.01
N ARG A 86 -14.47 -46.14 50.35
CA ARG A 86 -13.54 -46.78 49.40
C ARG A 86 -13.83 -48.26 49.32
N GLU A 87 -13.93 -48.75 48.10
CA GLU A 87 -14.17 -50.15 47.80
C GLU A 87 -12.84 -50.89 47.63
N TYR A 88 -12.75 -52.06 48.25
CA TYR A 88 -11.61 -52.95 48.18
C TYR A 88 -12.02 -54.28 47.60
N GLY A 89 -11.21 -54.82 46.69
CA GLY A 89 -11.52 -56.10 46.08
C GLY A 89 -10.43 -56.68 45.18
N ILE A 90 -10.82 -57.64 44.36
CA ILE A 90 -9.95 -58.32 43.41
C ILE A 90 -10.24 -57.81 42.00
N VAL A 91 -9.17 -57.58 41.24
CA VAL A 91 -9.25 -57.26 39.82
C VAL A 91 -8.84 -58.48 39.00
N TYR A 92 -9.69 -58.88 38.06
CA TYR A 92 -9.43 -59.94 37.11
C TYR A 92 -9.24 -59.37 35.70
N LEU A 93 -8.20 -59.86 35.03
CA LEU A 93 -7.98 -59.64 33.61
C LEU A 93 -9.02 -60.42 32.76
N PRO A 94 -9.19 -60.11 31.46
CA PRO A 94 -10.12 -60.82 30.58
C PRO A 94 -9.91 -62.35 30.52
N ASN A 95 -8.67 -62.81 30.77
CA ASN A 95 -8.30 -64.21 30.86
C ASN A 95 -8.56 -64.85 32.24
N LYS A 96 -9.30 -64.16 33.13
CA LYS A 96 -9.63 -64.55 34.51
C LYS A 96 -8.44 -64.65 35.47
N VAL A 97 -7.29 -64.08 35.11
CA VAL A 97 -6.13 -64.05 36.00
C VAL A 97 -6.29 -62.93 37.04
N SER A 98 -6.05 -63.25 38.31
CA SER A 98 -6.08 -62.30 39.43
C SER A 98 -4.85 -61.40 39.39
N VAL A 99 -5.09 -60.09 39.25
CA VAL A 99 -4.02 -59.08 39.26
C VAL A 99 -3.39 -59.02 40.65
N ASN A 100 -4.18 -59.14 41.72
CA ASN A 100 -3.69 -59.10 43.09
C ASN A 100 -2.61 -60.18 43.32
N GLU A 101 -2.88 -61.42 42.88
CA GLU A 101 -1.94 -62.53 42.99
C GLU A 101 -0.67 -62.30 42.14
N GLN A 102 -0.82 -61.74 40.94
CA GLN A 102 0.33 -61.40 40.09
C GLN A 102 1.24 -60.33 40.70
N LEU A 103 0.67 -59.30 41.33
CA LEU A 103 1.46 -58.24 41.97
C LEU A 103 2.18 -58.74 43.22
N ILE A 104 1.54 -59.61 44.01
CA ILE A 104 2.16 -60.20 45.21
C ILE A 104 3.30 -61.13 44.81
N SER A 105 3.07 -62.03 43.84
CA SER A 105 4.10 -62.96 43.36
C SER A 105 5.28 -62.26 42.69
N ALA A 106 5.06 -61.12 42.03
CA ALA A 106 6.12 -60.26 41.50
C ALA A 106 6.86 -59.45 42.58
N GLY A 107 6.41 -59.48 43.84
CA GLY A 107 6.97 -58.67 44.92
C GLY A 107 6.70 -57.17 44.77
N SER A 108 5.66 -56.77 44.05
CA SER A 108 5.36 -55.36 43.77
C SER A 108 4.47 -54.69 44.83
N VAL A 109 3.80 -55.49 45.65
CA VAL A 109 2.99 -55.03 46.79
C VAL A 109 3.26 -55.94 47.99
N ARG A 110 3.06 -55.42 49.20
CA ARG A 110 3.11 -56.20 50.45
C ARG A 110 1.71 -56.61 50.88
N VAL A 111 1.59 -57.76 51.54
CA VAL A 111 0.33 -58.19 52.14
C VAL A 111 0.10 -57.38 53.42
N ARG A 112 -1.11 -56.85 53.62
CA ARG A 112 -1.46 -56.04 54.78
C ARG A 112 -1.46 -56.90 56.04
N GLN A 113 -0.95 -56.35 57.15
CA GLN A 113 -1.08 -57.00 58.46
C GLN A 113 -2.56 -57.06 58.89
N PRO A 114 -3.03 -58.21 59.38
CA PRO A 114 -4.42 -58.39 59.77
C PRO A 114 -4.78 -57.46 60.94
N THR A 115 -5.98 -56.91 60.93
CA THR A 115 -6.54 -56.25 62.10
C THR A 115 -6.95 -57.28 63.16
N ALA A 116 -7.06 -56.88 64.43
CA ALA A 116 -7.43 -57.77 65.55
C ALA A 116 -8.78 -58.50 65.38
N LYS A 117 -9.63 -58.06 64.44
CA LYS A 117 -10.88 -58.74 64.06
C LYS A 117 -10.70 -59.74 62.91
N GLU A 118 -9.75 -59.51 62.00
CA GLU A 118 -9.45 -60.39 60.85
C GLU A 118 -8.53 -61.56 61.23
N SER A 119 -7.90 -61.51 62.41
CA SER A 119 -7.07 -62.59 62.95
C SER A 119 -7.86 -63.73 63.59
N THR A 120 -9.17 -63.56 63.78
CA THR A 120 -10.03 -64.49 64.53
C THR A 120 -10.85 -65.42 63.61
N GLU A 121 -10.99 -65.07 62.33
CA GLU A 121 -11.68 -65.88 61.33
C GLU A 121 -10.71 -66.39 60.24
N PRO A 122 -10.74 -67.68 59.86
CA PRO A 122 -9.90 -68.22 58.80
C PRO A 122 -10.28 -67.61 57.44
N ASN A 123 -9.31 -66.99 56.76
CA ASN A 123 -9.49 -66.38 55.44
C ASN A 123 -8.51 -67.01 54.44
N GLU A 124 -8.99 -68.01 53.69
CA GLU A 124 -8.20 -68.80 52.73
C GLU A 124 -7.46 -67.93 51.69
N LEU A 125 -8.07 -66.83 51.26
CA LEU A 125 -7.46 -65.89 50.31
C LEU A 125 -6.23 -65.19 50.92
N LEU A 126 -6.30 -64.81 52.19
CA LEU A 126 -5.19 -64.15 52.88
C LEU A 126 -4.02 -65.12 53.12
N GLU A 127 -4.32 -66.39 53.41
CA GLU A 127 -3.31 -67.45 53.52
C GLU A 127 -2.59 -67.68 52.18
N LYS A 128 -3.34 -67.72 51.08
CA LYS A 128 -2.78 -67.78 49.73
C LYS A 128 -1.90 -66.57 49.40
N TYR A 129 -2.33 -65.36 49.78
CA TYR A 129 -1.51 -64.16 49.57
C TYR A 129 -0.21 -64.20 50.37
N ARG A 130 -0.23 -64.72 51.60
CA ARG A 130 0.98 -64.90 52.42
C ARG A 130 1.95 -65.91 51.85
N SER A 131 1.46 -67.02 51.28
CA SER A 131 2.35 -68.00 50.64
C SER A 131 3.02 -67.42 49.39
N LEU A 132 2.28 -66.65 48.58
CA LEU A 132 2.84 -65.92 47.43
C LEU A 132 3.86 -64.86 47.87
N GLU A 133 3.61 -64.13 48.96
CA GLU A 133 4.55 -63.15 49.49
C GLU A 133 5.82 -63.82 50.03
N ALA A 134 5.71 -64.97 50.71
CA ALA A 134 6.85 -65.73 51.19
C ALA A 134 7.74 -66.20 50.03
N ALA A 135 7.14 -66.69 48.94
CA ALA A 135 7.86 -67.05 47.73
C ALA A 135 8.56 -65.84 47.07
N ALA A 136 7.91 -64.67 47.04
CA ALA A 136 8.51 -63.45 46.51
C ALA A 136 9.71 -62.97 47.37
N LYS A 137 9.63 -63.14 48.70
CA LYS A 137 10.71 -62.85 49.65
C LYS A 137 11.89 -63.79 49.48
N GLU A 138 11.63 -65.09 49.38
CA GLU A 138 12.65 -66.13 49.18
C GLU A 138 13.42 -65.91 47.87
N ASN A 139 12.72 -65.52 46.80
CA ASN A 139 13.31 -65.22 45.50
C ASN A 139 13.85 -63.78 45.37
N ALA A 140 13.80 -62.98 46.44
CA ALA A 140 14.25 -61.58 46.47
C ALA A 140 13.70 -60.73 45.29
N LEU A 141 12.40 -60.86 45.01
CA LEU A 141 11.73 -60.16 43.89
C LEU A 141 11.19 -58.80 44.32
N GLY A 142 11.28 -57.81 43.42
CA GLY A 142 10.67 -56.49 43.58
C GLY A 142 11.09 -55.77 44.86
N LEU A 143 10.13 -55.53 45.76
CA LEU A 143 10.31 -54.92 47.08
C LEU A 143 11.33 -55.63 47.96
N TRP A 144 11.52 -56.93 47.74
CA TRP A 144 12.39 -57.78 48.53
C TRP A 144 13.80 -57.90 47.92
N ALA A 145 14.05 -57.26 46.78
CA ALA A 145 15.34 -57.27 46.13
C ALA A 145 16.40 -56.49 46.93
N PRO A 146 17.65 -56.97 47.00
CA PRO A 146 18.72 -56.32 47.78
C PRO A 146 19.18 -54.98 47.17
N LYS A 147 18.95 -54.77 45.87
CA LYS A 147 19.20 -53.52 45.15
C LYS A 147 17.96 -53.19 44.33
N VAL A 148 17.41 -52.00 44.58
CA VAL A 148 16.29 -51.44 43.82
C VAL A 148 16.82 -50.29 42.98
N ASP A 149 16.41 -50.22 41.72
CA ASP A 149 16.74 -49.09 40.85
C ASP A 149 16.17 -47.79 41.43
N THR A 150 17.06 -46.94 41.91
CA THR A 150 16.72 -45.62 42.44
C THR A 150 16.86 -44.55 41.37
N TYR A 151 15.95 -43.59 41.35
CA TYR A 151 16.02 -42.40 40.52
C TYR A 151 15.81 -41.17 41.39
N LYS A 152 16.33 -40.02 40.94
CA LYS A 152 16.04 -38.73 41.57
C LYS A 152 14.84 -38.07 40.88
N SER A 153 13.82 -37.67 41.66
CA SER A 153 12.67 -36.93 41.16
C SER A 153 12.91 -35.42 41.23
N PHE A 154 12.64 -34.72 40.14
CA PHE A 154 12.58 -33.26 40.09
C PHE A 154 11.15 -32.83 39.75
N TYR A 155 10.61 -31.87 40.50
CA TYR A 155 9.24 -31.37 40.29
C TYR A 155 9.18 -29.98 39.65
N ASP A 156 10.35 -29.37 39.44
CA ASP A 156 10.52 -28.08 38.79
C ASP A 156 11.39 -28.24 37.54
N VAL A 157 11.19 -27.37 36.55
CA VAL A 157 11.97 -27.39 35.30
C VAL A 157 13.40 -26.93 35.61
N PRO A 158 14.43 -27.77 35.43
CA PRO A 158 15.81 -27.33 35.63
C PRO A 158 16.17 -26.22 34.62
N ALA A 159 16.92 -25.19 35.06
CA ALA A 159 17.17 -23.97 34.28
C ALA A 159 17.73 -24.22 32.86
N GLU A 160 18.56 -25.25 32.70
CA GLU A 160 19.18 -25.60 31.41
C GLU A 160 18.44 -26.69 30.63
N PHE A 161 17.35 -27.24 31.17
CA PHE A 161 16.67 -28.41 30.60
C PHE A 161 16.19 -28.17 29.17
N ALA A 162 15.51 -27.04 28.95
CA ALA A 162 14.97 -26.68 27.63
C ALA A 162 16.06 -26.37 26.60
N GLY A 163 17.22 -25.86 27.05
CA GLY A 163 18.37 -25.61 26.18
C GLY A 163 19.10 -26.90 25.81
N LYS A 164 19.35 -27.75 26.81
CA LYS A 164 20.09 -29.02 26.66
C LYS A 164 19.37 -30.03 25.77
N TYR A 165 18.05 -30.14 25.92
CA TYR A 165 17.24 -31.13 25.21
C TYR A 165 16.40 -30.54 24.06
N ARG A 166 16.74 -29.33 23.61
CA ARG A 166 16.02 -28.67 22.52
C ARG A 166 15.98 -29.55 21.27
N SER A 167 14.80 -29.75 20.71
CA SER A 167 14.53 -30.58 19.53
C SER A 167 14.92 -32.05 19.68
N GLN A 168 15.10 -32.55 20.91
CA GLN A 168 15.29 -33.96 21.19
C GLN A 168 13.97 -34.60 21.64
N GLN A 169 13.74 -35.84 21.20
CA GLN A 169 12.61 -36.65 21.65
C GLN A 169 13.00 -37.45 22.88
N ILE A 170 12.31 -37.20 24.00
CA ILE A 170 12.53 -37.88 25.27
C ILE A 170 11.33 -38.78 25.56
N ASP A 171 11.58 -40.01 26.02
CA ASP A 171 10.53 -40.90 26.50
C ASP A 171 9.92 -40.34 27.80
N ALA A 172 8.60 -40.28 27.84
CA ALA A 172 7.87 -39.68 28.93
C ALA A 172 6.53 -40.36 29.20
N ILE A 173 6.02 -40.16 30.42
CA ILE A 173 4.70 -40.63 30.85
C ILE A 173 3.84 -39.41 31.17
N VAL A 174 2.63 -39.38 30.64
CA VAL A 174 1.66 -38.33 30.96
C VAL A 174 1.01 -38.66 32.31
N GLU A 175 1.41 -37.97 33.37
CA GLU A 175 0.97 -38.26 34.73
C GLU A 175 -0.46 -37.77 34.99
N ARG A 176 -0.78 -36.58 34.46
CA ARG A 176 -2.08 -35.92 34.66
C ARG A 176 -2.35 -34.97 33.51
N ILE A 177 -3.61 -34.82 33.10
CA ILE A 177 -4.02 -33.72 32.23
C ILE A 177 -4.55 -32.59 33.11
N ILE A 178 -3.95 -31.42 32.98
CA ILE A 178 -4.34 -30.22 33.73
C ILE A 178 -5.48 -29.55 32.98
N ASN A 179 -5.30 -29.34 31.67
CA ASN A 179 -6.27 -28.79 30.74
C ASN A 179 -6.07 -29.44 29.35
N GLY A 180 -6.99 -29.22 28.39
CA GLY A 180 -6.87 -29.77 27.03
C GLY A 180 -5.56 -29.42 26.30
N ASP A 181 -4.88 -28.33 26.69
CA ASP A 181 -3.59 -27.89 26.15
C ASP A 181 -2.41 -28.03 27.13
N ARG A 182 -2.65 -28.54 28.35
CA ARG A 182 -1.63 -28.62 29.42
C ARG A 182 -1.64 -29.99 30.10
N ALA A 183 -0.49 -30.64 30.15
CA ALA A 183 -0.30 -31.93 30.81
C ALA A 183 0.83 -31.86 31.83
N LEU A 184 0.71 -32.61 32.92
CA LEU A 184 1.82 -32.93 33.80
C LEU A 184 2.54 -34.15 33.22
N VAL A 185 3.81 -34.00 32.88
CA VAL A 185 4.58 -35.02 32.19
C VAL A 185 5.79 -35.40 33.02
N ARG A 186 6.03 -36.71 33.17
CA ARG A 186 7.24 -37.28 33.77
C ARG A 186 8.18 -37.72 32.65
N PHE A 187 9.28 -37.01 32.47
CA PHE A 187 10.37 -37.38 31.59
C PHE A 187 11.22 -38.48 32.22
N MET A 188 11.45 -39.56 31.47
CA MET A 188 12.20 -40.73 31.90
C MET A 188 13.63 -40.61 31.40
N LEU A 189 14.53 -40.06 32.21
CA LEU A 189 15.96 -39.94 31.89
C LEU A 189 16.77 -40.96 32.69
N PRO A 190 17.96 -41.37 32.20
CA PRO A 190 18.82 -42.29 32.94
C PRO A 190 19.15 -41.74 34.34
N GLY A 191 18.75 -42.46 35.39
CA GLY A 191 19.00 -42.11 36.80
C GLY A 191 18.19 -40.93 37.37
N GLN A 192 17.34 -40.28 36.57
CA GLN A 192 16.56 -39.11 37.01
C GLN A 192 15.20 -39.03 36.31
N HIS A 193 14.16 -38.70 37.07
CA HIS A 193 12.84 -38.41 36.54
C HIS A 193 12.52 -36.94 36.75
N VAL A 194 12.05 -36.25 35.70
CA VAL A 194 11.65 -34.84 35.78
C VAL A 194 10.14 -34.78 35.54
N GLN A 195 9.38 -34.44 36.58
CA GLN A 195 7.92 -34.37 36.55
C GLN A 195 7.47 -32.91 36.58
N VAL A 196 7.14 -32.36 35.41
CA VAL A 196 6.88 -30.92 35.24
C VAL A 196 5.66 -30.66 34.35
N PRO A 197 4.99 -29.50 34.49
CA PRO A 197 3.93 -29.11 33.56
C PRO A 197 4.52 -28.83 32.17
N LEU A 198 3.86 -29.39 31.16
CA LEU A 198 4.12 -29.24 29.73
C LEU A 198 2.91 -28.59 29.06
N LEU A 199 3.16 -27.52 28.31
CA LEU A 199 2.23 -26.93 27.37
C LEU A 199 2.35 -27.68 26.04
N ILE A 200 1.24 -28.26 25.57
CA ILE A 200 1.16 -28.94 24.29
C ILE A 200 1.31 -27.88 23.19
N ALA A 201 2.36 -28.01 22.38
CA ALA A 201 2.68 -27.01 21.38
C ALA A 201 1.63 -26.95 20.26
N GLY A 202 1.32 -25.72 19.83
CA GLY A 202 0.55 -25.39 18.64
C GLY A 202 -0.94 -25.19 18.87
N VAL A 203 -1.43 -25.46 20.08
CA VAL A 203 -2.86 -25.46 20.40
C VAL A 203 -3.18 -24.65 21.65
N ARG A 204 -4.39 -24.10 21.68
CA ARG A 204 -5.03 -23.53 22.86
C ARG A 204 -6.41 -24.16 23.00
N ALA A 205 -6.62 -24.89 24.08
CA ALA A 205 -7.90 -25.49 24.39
C ALA A 205 -8.73 -24.55 25.29
N PRO A 206 -10.07 -24.60 25.24
CA PRO A 206 -10.92 -23.95 26.22
C PRO A 206 -10.55 -24.41 27.64
N ARG A 207 -10.62 -23.50 28.60
CA ARG A 207 -10.21 -23.77 29.98
C ARG A 207 -11.25 -24.62 30.71
N SER A 208 -10.85 -25.77 31.24
CA SER A 208 -11.67 -26.49 32.24
C SER A 208 -11.71 -25.70 33.56
N PRO A 209 -12.81 -25.78 34.35
CA PRO A 209 -12.89 -25.16 35.68
C PRO A 209 -11.73 -25.59 36.60
N SER A 210 -11.21 -24.67 37.39
CA SER A 210 -10.17 -24.96 38.39
C SER A 210 -10.80 -25.64 39.60
N THR A 211 -10.26 -26.81 39.99
CA THR A 211 -10.71 -27.54 41.19
C THR A 211 -9.83 -27.30 42.41
N THR A 212 -8.85 -26.39 42.33
CA THR A 212 -7.78 -26.24 43.33
C THR A 212 -7.72 -24.88 44.03
N ASP A 213 -8.45 -23.86 43.56
CA ASP A 213 -8.43 -22.51 44.14
C ASP A 213 -9.78 -22.13 44.77
N ALA A 214 -9.74 -21.45 45.91
CA ALA A 214 -10.92 -20.98 46.66
C ALA A 214 -11.77 -19.93 45.90
N ALA A 215 -11.28 -19.43 44.76
CA ALA A 215 -12.03 -18.62 43.80
C ALA A 215 -12.21 -19.42 42.51
N ALA A 216 -13.23 -20.28 42.45
CA ALA A 216 -13.53 -21.09 41.28
C ALA A 216 -14.04 -20.19 40.13
N GLU A 217 -13.16 -19.84 39.19
CA GLU A 217 -13.59 -19.25 37.92
C GLU A 217 -14.34 -20.32 37.09
N PRO A 218 -15.50 -19.99 36.51
CA PRO A 218 -16.22 -20.92 35.65
C PRO A 218 -15.39 -21.28 34.41
N GLY A 219 -15.40 -22.55 34.05
CA GLY A 219 -14.74 -23.04 32.84
C GLY A 219 -15.32 -22.42 31.57
N GLU A 220 -14.50 -22.35 30.52
CA GLU A 220 -14.95 -21.97 29.19
C GLU A 220 -15.79 -23.11 28.58
N PRO A 221 -16.77 -22.80 27.70
CA PRO A 221 -17.56 -23.83 27.02
C PRO A 221 -16.65 -24.88 26.34
N LEU A 222 -17.01 -26.16 26.49
CA LEU A 222 -16.25 -27.32 26.00
C LEU A 222 -14.89 -27.56 26.68
N GLY A 223 -14.52 -26.83 27.73
CA GLY A 223 -13.26 -27.02 28.46
C GLY A 223 -13.10 -28.42 29.06
N ASP A 224 -14.14 -28.92 29.75
CA ASP A 224 -14.14 -30.28 30.31
C ASP A 224 -14.09 -31.35 29.22
N VAL A 225 -14.75 -31.11 28.09
CA VAL A 225 -14.76 -32.03 26.94
C VAL A 225 -13.37 -32.09 26.30
N ALA A 226 -12.70 -30.95 26.12
CA ALA A 226 -11.34 -30.88 25.60
C ALA A 226 -10.34 -31.58 26.54
N LYS A 227 -10.43 -31.33 27.84
CA LYS A 227 -9.62 -32.03 28.85
C LYS A 227 -9.84 -33.54 28.81
N PHE A 228 -11.11 -33.98 28.84
CA PHE A 228 -11.45 -35.40 28.77
C PHE A 228 -10.97 -36.06 27.46
N TYR A 229 -11.04 -35.36 26.33
CA TYR A 229 -10.57 -35.86 25.04
C TYR A 229 -9.09 -36.25 25.07
N VAL A 230 -8.26 -35.42 25.72
CA VAL A 230 -6.83 -35.70 25.92
C VAL A 230 -6.64 -36.78 26.97
N GLU A 231 -7.35 -36.71 28.10
CA GLU A 231 -7.27 -37.72 29.16
C GLU A 231 -7.55 -39.13 28.65
N ALA A 232 -8.63 -39.32 27.91
CA ALA A 232 -9.04 -40.63 27.39
C ALA A 232 -8.01 -41.27 26.45
N ARG A 233 -7.09 -40.47 25.88
CA ARG A 233 -6.09 -40.92 24.91
C ARG A 233 -4.68 -40.99 25.49
N LEU A 234 -4.30 -40.03 26.33
CA LEU A 234 -2.91 -39.85 26.76
C LEU A 234 -2.68 -40.11 28.25
N LEU A 235 -3.71 -40.07 29.10
CA LEU A 235 -3.49 -40.23 30.55
C LEU A 235 -2.77 -41.55 30.84
N GLN A 236 -1.63 -41.44 31.52
CA GLN A 236 -0.75 -42.55 31.88
C GLN A 236 -0.31 -43.42 30.70
N ARG A 237 -0.21 -42.84 29.51
CA ARG A 237 0.39 -43.48 28.33
C ARG A 237 1.86 -43.10 28.17
N ASN A 238 2.60 -44.00 27.54
CA ASN A 238 3.97 -43.73 27.10
C ASN A 238 3.89 -42.86 25.85
N VAL A 239 4.60 -41.74 25.90
CA VAL A 239 4.70 -40.78 24.81
C VAL A 239 6.15 -40.39 24.62
N LYS A 240 6.48 -39.92 23.42
CA LYS A 240 7.71 -39.19 23.18
C LYS A 240 7.40 -37.71 23.18
N VAL A 241 8.18 -36.93 23.91
CA VAL A 241 8.02 -35.48 23.95
C VAL A 241 9.22 -34.83 23.30
N GLU A 242 8.96 -34.04 22.26
CA GLU A 242 9.97 -33.18 21.65
C GLU A 242 9.96 -31.82 22.36
N VAL A 243 11.07 -31.46 23.00
CA VAL A 243 11.18 -30.22 23.78
C VAL A 243 11.53 -29.06 22.86
N LEU A 244 10.67 -28.03 22.79
CA LEU A 244 10.89 -26.86 21.93
C LEU A 244 11.50 -25.67 22.69
N GLY A 245 11.12 -25.50 23.96
CA GLY A 245 11.59 -24.40 24.79
C GLY A 245 10.73 -24.18 26.02
N THR A 246 10.77 -22.97 26.57
CA THR A 246 9.98 -22.52 27.72
C THR A 246 9.17 -21.27 27.38
N SER A 247 8.00 -21.13 27.98
CA SER A 247 7.23 -19.89 27.93
C SER A 247 7.85 -18.82 28.83
N ASN A 248 7.39 -17.57 28.69
CA ASN A 248 7.82 -16.47 29.58
C ASN A 248 7.52 -16.72 31.07
N GLN A 249 6.60 -17.65 31.37
CA GLN A 249 6.24 -18.06 32.72
C GLN A 249 7.06 -19.28 33.22
N GLY A 250 8.07 -19.72 32.46
CA GLY A 250 8.92 -20.85 32.81
C GLY A 250 8.31 -22.24 32.55
N VAL A 251 7.12 -22.32 31.93
CA VAL A 251 6.47 -23.60 31.61
C VAL A 251 7.08 -24.19 30.34
N LEU A 252 7.40 -25.50 30.34
CA LEU A 252 7.97 -26.18 29.19
C LEU A 252 6.96 -26.25 28.04
N ILE A 253 7.42 -26.05 26.80
CA ILE A 253 6.63 -26.18 25.57
C ILE A 253 7.19 -27.34 24.77
N GLY A 254 6.34 -28.25 24.32
CA GLY A 254 6.77 -29.40 23.54
C GLY A 254 5.68 -30.09 22.73
N ILE A 255 6.12 -30.88 21.76
CA ILE A 255 5.24 -31.71 20.92
C ILE A 255 5.07 -33.05 21.60
N VAL A 256 3.83 -33.47 21.85
CA VAL A 256 3.52 -34.77 22.46
C VAL A 256 3.18 -35.78 21.38
N LEU A 257 4.10 -36.72 21.15
CA LEU A 257 4.02 -37.75 20.14
C LEU A 257 3.61 -39.08 20.76
N HIS A 258 2.43 -39.56 20.42
CA HIS A 258 1.99 -40.93 20.70
C HIS A 258 2.23 -41.79 19.44
N PRO A 259 2.39 -43.13 19.55
CA PRO A 259 2.47 -44.00 18.37
C PRO A 259 1.30 -43.85 17.37
N ALA A 260 0.16 -43.31 17.81
CA ALA A 260 -1.01 -43.03 16.98
C ALA A 260 -1.01 -41.62 16.32
N GLY A 261 0.04 -40.82 16.55
CA GLY A 261 0.21 -39.48 16.00
C GLY A 261 0.30 -38.36 17.05
N ASN A 262 0.33 -37.12 16.56
CA ASN A 262 0.39 -35.91 17.36
C ASN A 262 -1.00 -35.56 17.92
N ILE A 263 -1.11 -35.41 19.24
CA ILE A 263 -2.38 -35.08 19.89
C ILE A 263 -2.90 -33.69 19.51
N ALA A 264 -2.00 -32.75 19.22
CA ALA A 264 -2.36 -31.36 18.90
C ALA A 264 -3.18 -31.29 17.59
N GLU A 265 -2.77 -32.06 16.58
CA GLU A 265 -3.51 -32.21 15.32
C GLU A 265 -4.91 -32.78 15.55
N ARG A 266 -5.02 -33.85 16.35
CA ARG A 266 -6.31 -34.49 16.65
C ARG A 266 -7.27 -33.60 17.43
N LEU A 267 -6.74 -32.79 18.35
CA LEU A 267 -7.52 -31.80 19.09
C LEU A 267 -8.11 -30.74 18.13
N LEU A 268 -7.31 -30.23 17.21
CA LEU A 268 -7.73 -29.26 16.21
C LEU A 268 -8.74 -29.87 15.23
N GLU A 269 -8.49 -31.07 14.70
CA GLU A 269 -9.40 -31.80 13.81
C GLU A 269 -10.76 -32.06 14.44
N SER A 270 -10.82 -32.20 15.77
CA SER A 270 -12.07 -32.38 16.52
C SER A 270 -12.75 -31.05 16.87
N GLY A 271 -12.14 -29.90 16.60
CA GLY A 271 -12.69 -28.59 16.96
C GLY A 271 -12.74 -28.33 18.47
N LEU A 272 -11.90 -29.00 19.26
CA LEU A 272 -11.80 -28.82 20.73
C LEU A 272 -10.63 -27.91 21.15
N ALA A 273 -9.90 -27.36 20.18
CA ALA A 273 -8.85 -26.38 20.39
C ALA A 273 -8.78 -25.43 19.19
N VAL A 274 -8.05 -24.33 19.37
CA VAL A 274 -7.68 -23.38 18.30
C VAL A 274 -6.16 -23.31 18.15
N VAL A 275 -5.68 -22.93 16.97
CA VAL A 275 -4.23 -22.80 16.71
C VAL A 275 -3.65 -21.67 17.55
N SER A 276 -2.50 -21.93 18.19
CA SER A 276 -1.81 -20.97 19.06
C SER A 276 -0.73 -20.20 18.27
N ASP A 277 -1.10 -19.05 17.70
CA ASP A 277 -0.23 -18.31 16.77
C ASP A 277 1.12 -17.86 17.36
N TRP A 278 1.17 -17.49 18.64
CA TRP A 278 2.41 -17.02 19.28
C TRP A 278 3.47 -18.13 19.40
N GLN A 279 3.07 -19.40 19.24
CA GLN A 279 3.96 -20.55 19.29
C GLN A 279 4.57 -20.90 17.91
N SER A 280 4.23 -20.16 16.86
CA SER A 280 4.72 -20.41 15.49
C SER A 280 6.25 -20.44 15.42
N ASN A 281 6.92 -19.53 16.14
CA ASN A 281 8.39 -19.47 16.24
C ASN A 281 9.03 -20.73 16.86
N PHE A 282 8.32 -21.44 17.75
CA PHE A 282 8.82 -22.68 18.35
C PHE A 282 8.63 -23.89 17.44
N LEU A 283 7.54 -23.91 16.66
CA LEU A 283 7.11 -25.04 15.84
C LEU A 283 7.65 -25.02 14.41
N GLY A 284 7.91 -23.83 13.88
CA GLY A 284 8.26 -23.61 12.47
C GLY A 284 7.06 -23.72 11.52
N ALA A 285 7.24 -23.26 10.28
CA ALA A 285 6.15 -23.19 9.29
C ALA A 285 5.59 -24.57 8.92
N ALA A 286 6.43 -25.61 8.89
CA ALA A 286 6.04 -26.95 8.48
C ALA A 286 5.08 -27.65 9.47
N ASN A 287 5.27 -27.45 10.79
CA ASN A 287 4.37 -28.01 11.79
C ASN A 287 3.10 -27.17 11.92
N MET A 288 3.22 -25.85 11.84
CA MET A 288 2.08 -24.94 11.88
C MET A 288 1.11 -25.15 10.70
N SER A 289 1.62 -25.42 9.49
CA SER A 289 0.75 -25.68 8.33
C SER A 289 -0.13 -26.91 8.53
N LYS A 290 0.39 -27.99 9.12
CA LYS A 290 -0.39 -29.19 9.49
C LYS A 290 -1.48 -28.86 10.51
N LEU A 291 -1.15 -28.10 11.55
CA LEU A 291 -2.10 -27.69 12.58
C LEU A 291 -3.21 -26.78 12.00
N ARG A 292 -2.86 -25.85 11.11
CA ARG A 292 -3.86 -25.01 10.44
C ARG A 292 -4.77 -25.81 9.52
N ALA A 293 -4.24 -26.80 8.80
CA ALA A 293 -5.06 -27.70 7.98
C ALA A 293 -6.04 -28.53 8.84
N ALA A 294 -5.60 -29.01 10.00
CA ALA A 294 -6.45 -29.68 10.97
C ALA A 294 -7.58 -28.76 11.49
N GLU A 295 -7.26 -27.51 11.85
CA GLU A 295 -8.26 -26.54 12.29
C GLU A 295 -9.26 -26.18 11.18
N GLN A 296 -8.78 -25.99 9.93
CA GLN A 296 -9.66 -25.75 8.78
C GLN A 296 -10.62 -26.91 8.53
N THR A 297 -10.16 -28.15 8.73
CA THR A 297 -11.02 -29.34 8.60
C THR A 297 -12.15 -29.30 9.64
N ALA A 298 -11.88 -28.87 10.87
CA ALA A 298 -12.91 -28.73 11.89
C ALA A 298 -13.87 -27.56 11.63
N LYS A 299 -13.35 -26.42 11.14
CA LYS A 299 -14.16 -25.27 10.69
C LYS A 299 -15.11 -25.69 9.58
N ALA A 300 -14.60 -26.35 8.54
CA ALA A 300 -15.39 -26.80 7.40
C ALA A 300 -16.53 -27.76 7.81
N LYS A 301 -16.32 -28.57 8.86
CA LYS A 301 -17.34 -29.47 9.41
C LYS A 301 -18.29 -28.81 10.40
N GLY A 302 -18.02 -27.58 10.86
CA GLY A 302 -18.86 -26.87 11.84
C GLY A 302 -19.02 -27.62 13.17
N ILE A 303 -17.96 -28.29 13.65
CA ILE A 303 -17.99 -29.13 14.85
C ILE A 303 -17.45 -28.39 16.09
N ASN A 304 -18.04 -28.68 17.25
CA ASN A 304 -17.61 -28.19 18.57
C ASN A 304 -17.45 -26.66 18.61
N LEU A 305 -16.24 -26.13 18.81
CA LEU A 305 -16.00 -24.68 18.87
C LEU A 305 -16.45 -23.93 17.60
N TRP A 306 -16.60 -24.63 16.49
CA TRP A 306 -17.01 -24.09 15.20
C TRP A 306 -18.50 -24.28 14.90
N HIS A 307 -19.28 -24.82 15.85
CA HIS A 307 -20.72 -24.99 15.66
C HIS A 307 -21.44 -23.64 15.62
N GLY A 308 -22.23 -23.39 14.58
CA GLY A 308 -22.94 -22.12 14.39
C GLY A 308 -22.05 -20.94 13.96
N VAL A 309 -20.73 -21.15 13.79
CA VAL A 309 -19.84 -20.16 13.19
C VAL A 309 -20.09 -20.18 11.69
N ALA A 310 -20.60 -19.07 11.14
CA ALA A 310 -20.73 -18.91 9.69
C ALA A 310 -19.33 -18.89 9.08
N VAL A 311 -18.85 -20.06 8.66
CA VAL A 311 -17.66 -20.16 7.82
C VAL A 311 -18.08 -19.55 6.49
N GLN A 312 -17.61 -18.32 6.20
CA GLN A 312 -17.60 -17.89 4.82
C GLN A 312 -16.82 -18.95 4.07
N ALA A 313 -17.52 -19.71 3.23
CA ALA A 313 -16.84 -20.67 2.37
C ALA A 313 -15.75 -19.89 1.66
N VAL A 314 -14.49 -20.23 1.93
CA VAL A 314 -13.42 -19.91 1.00
C VAL A 314 -13.89 -20.55 -0.28
N LYS A 315 -14.43 -19.74 -1.21
CA LYS A 315 -14.83 -20.20 -2.53
C LYS A 315 -13.56 -20.76 -3.15
N GLY A 316 -13.34 -22.07 -2.98
CA GLY A 316 -12.26 -22.86 -3.56
C GLY A 316 -12.44 -23.03 -5.06
N GLY A 317 -12.73 -21.93 -5.75
CA GLY A 317 -13.15 -21.91 -7.15
C GLY A 317 -13.16 -20.50 -7.72
N ALA A 318 -12.20 -19.66 -7.34
CA ALA A 318 -11.99 -18.36 -7.97
C ALA A 318 -10.49 -18.01 -8.03
N GLU A 319 -9.64 -19.00 -8.33
CA GLU A 319 -8.24 -18.71 -8.68
C GLU A 319 -8.13 -17.87 -9.97
N SER A 320 -9.17 -17.83 -10.81
CA SER A 320 -9.13 -17.09 -12.08
C SER A 320 -9.60 -15.63 -12.01
N GLU A 321 -10.39 -15.21 -11.02
CA GLU A 321 -10.88 -13.81 -10.95
C GLU A 321 -9.99 -12.89 -10.10
N LYS A 322 -9.33 -13.41 -9.05
CA LYS A 322 -8.47 -12.61 -8.15
C LYS A 322 -6.97 -12.70 -8.43
N SER A 323 -6.55 -13.56 -9.36
CA SER A 323 -5.15 -13.65 -9.79
C SER A 323 -4.97 -13.13 -11.22
N PHE A 324 -3.90 -12.35 -11.43
CA PHE A 324 -3.58 -11.82 -12.75
C PHE A 324 -2.08 -11.58 -12.90
N THR A 325 -1.63 -11.47 -14.14
CA THR A 325 -0.26 -11.07 -14.47
C THR A 325 -0.23 -9.57 -14.78
N ALA A 326 0.68 -8.84 -14.15
CA ALA A 326 0.89 -7.42 -14.41
C ALA A 326 2.37 -7.10 -14.52
N THR A 327 2.69 -5.91 -15.04
CA THR A 327 4.07 -5.40 -15.08
C THR A 327 4.25 -4.38 -13.96
N VAL A 328 5.32 -4.44 -13.18
CA VAL A 328 5.55 -3.42 -12.15
C VAL A 328 5.88 -2.09 -12.83
N GLY A 329 4.96 -1.12 -12.71
CA GLY A 329 5.08 0.20 -13.33
C GLY A 329 5.86 1.18 -12.45
N ARG A 330 5.63 1.15 -11.13
CA ARG A 330 6.31 2.03 -10.17
C ARG A 330 6.39 1.39 -8.79
N VAL A 331 7.54 1.53 -8.13
CA VAL A 331 7.74 1.20 -6.72
C VAL A 331 7.49 2.45 -5.89
N ILE A 332 6.43 2.44 -5.07
CA ILE A 332 6.04 3.58 -4.23
C ILE A 332 6.81 3.52 -2.91
N SER A 333 6.76 2.37 -2.24
CA SER A 333 7.52 2.05 -1.03
C SER A 333 8.00 0.59 -1.10
N ALA A 334 8.76 0.14 -0.11
CA ALA A 334 9.19 -1.26 -0.04
C ALA A 334 8.01 -2.25 -0.05
N ASP A 335 6.87 -1.85 0.50
CA ASP A 335 5.66 -2.67 0.63
C ASP A 335 4.51 -2.28 -0.32
N THR A 336 4.64 -1.21 -1.12
CA THR A 336 3.57 -0.72 -2.01
C THR A 336 4.07 -0.54 -3.45
N LEU A 337 3.35 -1.11 -4.40
CA LEU A 337 3.68 -1.13 -5.83
C LEU A 337 2.50 -0.61 -6.68
N SER A 338 2.79 0.14 -7.74
CA SER A 338 1.85 0.36 -8.85
C SER A 338 2.12 -0.67 -9.94
N LEU A 339 1.08 -1.42 -10.28
CA LEU A 339 1.07 -2.45 -11.30
C LEU A 339 0.39 -1.92 -12.56
N ARG A 340 1.01 -2.15 -13.71
CA ARG A 340 0.42 -1.87 -15.02
C ARG A 340 -0.16 -3.13 -15.61
N MET A 341 -1.45 -3.09 -15.87
CA MET A 341 -2.22 -4.16 -16.49
C MET A 341 -2.00 -4.18 -18.02
N LYS A 342 -2.40 -5.26 -18.70
CA LYS A 342 -2.23 -5.39 -20.16
C LYS A 342 -3.03 -4.34 -20.96
N ASN A 343 -4.15 -3.87 -20.39
CA ASN A 343 -5.02 -2.85 -20.98
C ASN A 343 -4.50 -1.41 -20.81
N GLY A 344 -3.41 -1.20 -20.07
CA GLY A 344 -2.84 0.12 -19.80
C GLY A 344 -3.15 0.67 -18.41
N ASP A 345 -4.15 0.14 -17.71
CA ASP A 345 -4.57 0.63 -16.40
C ASP A 345 -3.47 0.43 -15.34
N GLU A 346 -3.34 1.41 -14.45
CA GLU A 346 -2.49 1.33 -13.27
C GLU A 346 -3.29 0.99 -12.01
N LYS A 347 -2.82 -0.02 -11.27
CA LYS A 347 -3.44 -0.49 -10.04
C LYS A 347 -2.42 -0.53 -8.91
N VAL A 348 -2.71 0.17 -7.82
CA VAL A 348 -1.83 0.20 -6.63
C VAL A 348 -2.18 -0.95 -5.71
N VAL A 349 -1.16 -1.75 -5.36
CA VAL A 349 -1.29 -2.88 -4.42
C VAL A 349 -0.28 -2.76 -3.29
N GLN A 350 -0.62 -3.33 -2.14
CA GLN A 350 0.25 -3.40 -0.97
C GLN A 350 0.50 -4.87 -0.59
N LEU A 351 1.72 -5.20 -0.17
CA LEU A 351 2.08 -6.56 0.20
C LEU A 351 1.34 -7.02 1.46
N ALA A 352 0.68 -8.17 1.36
CA ALA A 352 -0.11 -8.72 2.45
C ALA A 352 0.77 -9.14 3.65
N SER A 353 0.28 -8.87 4.87
CA SER A 353 0.89 -9.29 6.14
C SER A 353 2.33 -8.83 6.42
N VAL A 354 2.87 -7.89 5.65
CA VAL A 354 4.18 -7.30 5.89
C VAL A 354 4.09 -5.79 5.93
N ARG A 355 5.04 -5.17 6.61
CA ARG A 355 5.19 -3.72 6.71
C ARG A 355 6.61 -3.33 6.37
N GLY A 356 6.76 -2.49 5.36
CA GLY A 356 8.06 -1.91 5.00
C GLY A 356 8.50 -0.82 5.99
N PRO A 357 9.77 -0.42 5.99
CA PRO A 357 10.29 0.63 6.85
C PRO A 357 9.54 1.95 6.65
N ARG A 358 9.30 2.68 7.74
CA ARG A 358 8.63 3.99 7.73
C ARG A 358 9.57 5.08 8.23
N GLN A 359 9.44 6.28 7.65
CA GLN A 359 10.23 7.45 8.05
C GLN A 359 9.97 7.88 9.50
N ALA A 360 8.78 7.58 10.03
CA ALA A 360 8.38 7.92 11.40
C ALA A 360 9.09 7.07 12.47
N ASP A 361 9.63 5.90 12.11
CA ASP A 361 10.34 5.03 13.05
C ASP A 361 11.85 5.32 12.96
N SER A 362 12.44 5.84 14.04
CA SER A 362 13.85 6.23 14.09
C SER A 362 14.82 5.09 13.79
N LYS A 363 14.44 3.84 14.11
CA LYS A 363 15.28 2.65 13.83
C LYS A 363 15.23 2.24 12.36
N GLN A 364 14.14 2.60 11.67
CA GLN A 364 13.88 2.17 10.29
C GLN A 364 14.07 3.30 9.26
N ALA A 365 14.07 4.57 9.69
CA ALA A 365 14.07 5.74 8.82
C ALA A 365 15.27 5.75 7.84
N SER A 366 16.46 5.37 8.30
CA SER A 366 17.66 5.30 7.46
C SER A 366 17.59 4.20 6.38
N TYR A 367 16.72 3.20 6.56
CA TYR A 367 16.55 2.05 5.66
C TYR A 367 15.45 2.24 4.61
N VAL A 368 14.65 3.31 4.69
CA VAL A 368 13.51 3.53 3.77
C VAL A 368 13.96 3.55 2.31
N ASN A 369 15.00 4.33 2.00
CA ASN A 369 15.52 4.43 0.63
C ASN A 369 16.18 3.13 0.17
N ALA A 370 16.98 2.50 1.04
CA ALA A 370 17.65 1.23 0.75
C ALA A 370 16.65 0.11 0.46
N ALA A 371 15.57 0.01 1.25
CA ALA A 371 14.51 -0.97 1.04
C ALA A 371 13.73 -0.69 -0.27
N ARG A 372 13.40 0.56 -0.56
CA ARG A 372 12.75 0.95 -1.83
C ARG A 372 13.63 0.59 -3.03
N GLU A 373 14.93 0.84 -2.94
CA GLU A 373 15.90 0.57 -3.98
C GLU A 373 16.11 -0.94 -4.20
N PHE A 374 16.12 -1.72 -3.12
CA PHE A 374 16.16 -3.18 -3.19
C PHE A 374 14.96 -3.76 -3.95
N VAL A 375 13.75 -3.25 -3.67
CA VAL A 375 12.54 -3.65 -4.41
C VAL A 375 12.62 -3.21 -5.87
N ARG A 376 12.99 -1.95 -6.13
CA ARG A 376 13.14 -1.41 -7.49
C ARG A 376 14.02 -2.29 -8.35
N LYS A 377 15.25 -2.60 -7.91
CA LYS A 377 16.19 -3.46 -8.65
C LYS A 377 15.63 -4.85 -8.92
N LYS A 378 14.82 -5.40 -8.01
CA LYS A 378 14.24 -6.73 -8.17
C LYS A 378 13.00 -6.76 -9.04
N THR A 379 12.17 -5.72 -9.06
CA THR A 379 10.80 -5.81 -9.59
C THR A 379 10.49 -4.86 -10.73
N ILE A 380 11.16 -3.71 -10.85
CA ILE A 380 10.77 -2.66 -11.81
C ILE A 380 10.78 -3.19 -13.26
N GLY A 381 9.68 -2.95 -13.98
CA GLY A 381 9.54 -3.38 -15.38
C GLY A 381 9.43 -4.90 -15.59
N LYS A 382 9.45 -5.73 -14.54
CA LYS A 382 9.28 -7.18 -14.66
C LYS A 382 7.80 -7.57 -14.60
N HIS A 383 7.48 -8.69 -15.24
CA HIS A 383 6.18 -9.34 -15.12
C HIS A 383 6.09 -10.10 -13.80
N VAL A 384 5.00 -9.88 -13.08
CA VAL A 384 4.70 -10.50 -11.79
C VAL A 384 3.33 -11.14 -11.81
N LYS A 385 3.17 -12.24 -11.08
CA LYS A 385 1.86 -12.83 -10.78
C LYS A 385 1.38 -12.25 -9.47
N VAL A 386 0.16 -11.71 -9.48
CA VAL A 386 -0.42 -11.00 -8.34
C VAL A 386 -1.71 -11.71 -7.96
N VAL A 387 -1.88 -11.98 -6.67
CA VAL A 387 -3.09 -12.59 -6.10
C VAL A 387 -3.64 -11.63 -5.06
N ILE A 388 -4.81 -11.03 -5.32
CA ILE A 388 -5.48 -10.15 -4.36
C ILE A 388 -6.15 -11.02 -3.30
N LEU A 389 -5.81 -10.79 -2.03
CA LEU A 389 -6.38 -11.54 -0.91
C LEU A 389 -7.63 -10.82 -0.40
N HIS A 390 -7.45 -9.59 0.07
CA HIS A 390 -8.52 -8.74 0.58
C HIS A 390 -8.23 -7.27 0.22
N THR A 391 -9.28 -6.45 0.25
CA THR A 391 -9.19 -5.01 0.05
C THR A 391 -9.44 -4.34 1.38
N ARG A 392 -8.47 -3.55 1.85
CA ARG A 392 -8.65 -2.76 3.07
C ARG A 392 -9.57 -1.59 2.75
N PRO A 393 -10.74 -1.47 3.39
CA PRO A 393 -11.69 -0.41 3.11
C PRO A 393 -11.11 0.96 3.47
N LYS A 394 -11.57 1.99 2.76
CA LYS A 394 -11.19 3.38 3.02
C LYS A 394 -11.55 3.76 4.47
N SER A 395 -10.59 4.26 5.22
CA SER A 395 -10.80 4.88 6.53
C SER A 395 -10.30 6.32 6.52
N GLU A 396 -10.61 7.11 7.55
CA GLU A 396 -10.17 8.52 7.66
C GLU A 396 -8.65 8.71 7.53
N GLN A 397 -7.86 7.65 7.81
CA GLN A 397 -6.40 7.67 7.75
C GLN A 397 -5.80 6.88 6.58
N PHE A 398 -6.58 6.06 5.88
CA PHE A 398 -6.05 5.17 4.85
C PHE A 398 -7.00 5.08 3.65
N GLU A 399 -6.45 5.28 2.45
CA GLU A 399 -7.14 5.00 1.21
C GLU A 399 -7.48 3.52 1.07
N GLU A 400 -8.47 3.22 0.25
CA GLU A 400 -8.77 1.86 -0.17
C GLU A 400 -7.53 1.24 -0.84
N ARG A 401 -7.07 0.10 -0.33
CA ARG A 401 -5.87 -0.57 -0.84
C ARG A 401 -6.06 -2.07 -0.93
N ASP A 402 -5.70 -2.61 -2.09
CA ASP A 402 -5.69 -4.04 -2.32
C ASP A 402 -4.44 -4.66 -1.70
N MET A 403 -4.67 -5.58 -0.78
CA MET A 403 -3.62 -6.35 -0.13
C MET A 403 -3.40 -7.63 -0.94
N ALA A 404 -2.20 -7.78 -1.49
CA ALA A 404 -1.90 -8.82 -2.45
C ALA A 404 -0.60 -9.56 -2.13
N THR A 405 -0.55 -10.80 -2.60
CA THR A 405 0.68 -11.57 -2.76
C THR A 405 1.27 -11.27 -4.13
N VAL A 406 2.57 -10.98 -4.20
CA VAL A 406 3.28 -10.66 -5.45
C VAL A 406 4.41 -11.66 -5.65
N GLU A 407 4.24 -12.51 -6.65
CA GLU A 407 5.20 -13.53 -7.04
C GLU A 407 6.04 -13.07 -8.24
N LEU A 408 7.36 -13.15 -8.08
CA LEU A 408 8.34 -12.89 -9.13
C LEU A 408 8.53 -14.15 -9.98
N ALA A 409 8.69 -13.97 -11.29
CA ALA A 409 9.09 -15.06 -12.18
C ALA A 409 10.47 -15.59 -11.74
N ARG A 410 10.58 -16.90 -11.50
CA ARG A 410 11.86 -17.55 -11.19
C ARG A 410 12.77 -17.52 -12.42
N ALA A 411 14.05 -17.22 -12.23
CA ALA A 411 15.04 -17.36 -13.30
C ALA A 411 15.17 -18.85 -13.69
N ALA A 412 15.31 -19.13 -14.99
CA ALA A 412 15.50 -20.49 -15.48
C ALA A 412 16.74 -21.12 -14.81
N GLY A 413 16.55 -22.22 -14.07
CA GLY A 413 17.61 -22.93 -13.34
C GLY A 413 17.68 -22.70 -11.82
N GLN A 414 16.91 -21.75 -11.25
CA GLN A 414 16.79 -21.60 -9.79
C GLN A 414 15.54 -22.30 -9.25
N SER A 415 15.71 -23.49 -8.67
CA SER A 415 14.65 -24.23 -7.96
C SER A 415 14.56 -23.90 -6.46
N THR A 416 15.56 -23.19 -5.93
CA THR A 416 15.72 -22.87 -4.50
C THR A 416 15.55 -21.37 -4.26
N GLY A 417 14.73 -21.01 -3.27
CA GLY A 417 14.39 -19.62 -2.92
C GLY A 417 12.90 -19.30 -3.11
N SER A 418 12.38 -18.45 -2.22
CA SER A 418 10.98 -18.01 -2.30
C SER A 418 10.78 -17.03 -3.46
N SER A 419 9.74 -17.24 -4.26
CA SER A 419 9.33 -16.35 -5.35
C SER A 419 8.48 -15.18 -4.86
N ASP A 420 8.01 -15.21 -3.61
CA ASP A 420 7.17 -14.17 -3.03
C ASP A 420 8.01 -12.96 -2.58
N LEU A 421 7.65 -11.77 -3.06
CA LEU A 421 8.34 -10.52 -2.73
C LEU A 421 8.32 -10.19 -1.23
N ALA A 422 7.21 -10.46 -0.54
CA ALA A 422 7.09 -10.23 0.90
C ALA A 422 8.09 -11.11 1.67
N ALA A 423 8.22 -12.37 1.27
CA ALA A 423 9.16 -13.29 1.88
C ALA A 423 10.62 -12.88 1.62
N ILE A 424 10.94 -12.43 0.41
CA ILE A 424 12.27 -11.91 0.04
C ILE A 424 12.62 -10.66 0.87
N LEU A 425 11.66 -9.77 1.09
CA LEU A 425 11.86 -8.55 1.88
C LEU A 425 12.14 -8.84 3.35
N VAL A 426 11.35 -9.73 3.95
CA VAL A 426 11.51 -10.13 5.36
C VAL A 426 12.85 -10.84 5.57
N GLU A 427 13.22 -11.75 4.67
CA GLU A 427 14.49 -12.49 4.74
C GLU A 427 15.74 -11.58 4.73
N ASN A 428 15.65 -10.42 4.09
CA ASN A 428 16.72 -9.44 4.00
C ASN A 428 16.61 -8.33 5.06
N GLY A 429 15.62 -8.38 5.95
CA GLY A 429 15.41 -7.37 6.99
C GLY A 429 14.96 -6.02 6.45
N TYR A 430 14.20 -6.02 5.34
CA TYR A 430 13.60 -4.83 4.73
C TYR A 430 12.07 -4.76 4.91
N ALA A 431 11.49 -5.69 5.66
CA ALA A 431 10.10 -5.62 6.12
C ALA A 431 9.93 -6.41 7.44
N THR A 432 8.98 -5.98 8.27
CA THR A 432 8.53 -6.71 9.47
C THR A 432 7.20 -7.40 9.20
N VAL A 433 6.94 -8.51 9.87
CA VAL A 433 5.70 -9.27 9.73
C VAL A 433 4.62 -8.70 10.63
N ILE A 434 3.44 -8.44 10.05
CA ILE A 434 2.29 -7.94 10.80
C ILE A 434 1.71 -9.08 11.63
N ARG A 435 1.59 -8.86 12.94
CA ARG A 435 0.88 -9.75 13.86
C ARG A 435 -0.61 -9.40 13.83
N HIS A 436 -1.39 -10.20 13.13
CA HIS A 436 -2.84 -10.02 13.00
C HIS A 436 -3.57 -10.32 14.30
N ARG A 437 -4.64 -9.55 14.58
CA ARG A 437 -5.54 -9.82 15.70
C ARG A 437 -6.48 -10.99 15.37
N LYS A 438 -7.16 -11.52 16.40
CA LYS A 438 -8.04 -12.70 16.27
C LYS A 438 -9.23 -12.50 15.33
N ASP A 439 -9.66 -11.25 15.17
CA ASP A 439 -10.74 -10.80 14.28
C ASP A 439 -10.28 -10.59 12.82
N GLN A 440 -8.96 -10.56 12.56
CA GLN A 440 -8.37 -10.25 11.24
C GLN A 440 -7.65 -11.46 10.62
N VAL A 441 -8.11 -12.68 10.94
CA VAL A 441 -7.46 -13.91 10.45
C VAL A 441 -7.66 -14.07 8.93
N GLU A 442 -8.75 -13.53 8.38
CA GLU A 442 -9.03 -13.55 6.94
C GLU A 442 -8.12 -12.60 6.13
N ASP A 443 -7.55 -11.58 6.78
CA ASP A 443 -6.62 -10.61 6.18
C ASP A 443 -5.18 -11.14 6.07
N ARG A 444 -4.95 -12.35 6.57
CA ARG A 444 -3.62 -12.97 6.67
C ARG A 444 -3.15 -13.55 5.34
N SER A 445 -1.86 -13.42 5.06
CA SER A 445 -1.20 -14.05 3.92
C SER A 445 -1.16 -15.58 4.10
N PRO A 446 -1.36 -16.38 3.04
CA PRO A 446 -1.24 -17.84 3.10
C PRO A 446 0.12 -18.32 3.63
N ILE A 447 1.19 -17.55 3.42
CA ILE A 447 2.56 -17.87 3.83
C ILE A 447 2.98 -17.20 5.15
N TRP A 448 2.03 -16.77 5.98
CA TRP A 448 2.32 -15.99 7.19
C TRP A 448 3.31 -16.67 8.16
N ASP A 449 3.21 -17.99 8.35
CA ASP A 449 4.16 -18.70 9.22
C ASP A 449 5.58 -18.75 8.63
N GLU A 450 5.72 -18.88 7.30
CA GLU A 450 7.03 -18.79 6.63
C GLU A 450 7.63 -17.38 6.82
N LEU A 451 6.78 -16.34 6.75
CA LEU A 451 7.22 -14.97 6.99
C LEU A 451 7.75 -14.80 8.42
N LEU A 452 7.08 -15.35 9.44
CA LEU A 452 7.54 -15.28 10.83
C LEU A 452 8.89 -15.98 11.03
N GLU A 453 9.05 -17.16 10.45
CA GLU A 453 10.30 -17.91 10.51
C GLU A 453 11.46 -17.13 9.87
N LYS A 454 11.21 -16.51 8.72
CA LYS A 454 12.18 -15.65 8.04
C LYS A 454 12.51 -14.38 8.82
N GLU A 455 11.52 -13.78 9.49
CA GLU A 455 11.72 -12.61 10.34
C GLU A 455 12.66 -12.95 11.49
N GLU A 456 12.44 -14.08 12.17
CA GLU A 456 13.32 -14.53 13.26
C GLU A 456 14.74 -14.83 12.76
N ALA A 457 14.87 -15.47 11.60
CA ALA A 457 16.16 -15.70 10.97
C ALA A 457 16.88 -14.37 10.61
N ALA A 458 16.15 -13.38 10.09
CA ALA A 458 16.70 -12.07 9.77
C ALA A 458 17.11 -11.28 11.02
N ILE A 459 16.34 -11.37 12.11
CA ILE A 459 16.68 -10.79 13.42
C ILE A 459 17.96 -11.43 13.98
N LYS A 460 18.02 -12.76 14.01
CA LYS A 460 19.18 -13.50 14.51
C LYS A 460 20.43 -13.22 13.69
N ALA A 461 20.29 -13.10 12.37
CA ALA A 461 21.37 -12.74 11.45
C ALA A 461 21.67 -11.23 11.41
N LYS A 462 20.95 -10.38 12.17
CA LYS A 462 21.14 -8.93 12.21
C LYS A 462 21.10 -8.28 10.81
N LYS A 463 20.19 -8.74 9.94
CA LYS A 463 20.07 -8.25 8.56
C LYS A 463 19.23 -6.97 8.48
N GLY A 464 19.56 -6.10 7.53
CA GLY A 464 18.81 -4.86 7.27
C GLY A 464 18.67 -4.00 8.52
N PHE A 465 17.46 -3.48 8.76
CA PHE A 465 17.20 -2.63 9.95
C PHE A 465 17.22 -3.40 11.28
N HIS A 466 17.31 -4.74 11.26
CA HIS A 466 17.51 -5.54 12.48
C HIS A 466 18.96 -5.53 12.98
N SER A 467 19.90 -4.97 12.20
CA SER A 467 21.30 -4.82 12.62
C SER A 467 21.48 -3.89 13.82
N GLY A 468 20.53 -2.96 14.04
CA GLY A 468 20.65 -1.88 15.02
C GLY A 468 21.61 -0.77 14.60
N VAL A 469 22.27 -0.89 13.44
CA VAL A 469 23.17 0.12 12.89
C VAL A 469 22.39 1.00 11.92
N ALA A 470 22.37 2.31 12.14
CA ALA A 470 21.74 3.23 11.18
C ALA A 470 22.61 3.36 9.92
N LEU A 471 21.98 3.32 8.74
CA LEU A 471 22.71 3.63 7.50
C LEU A 471 23.10 5.12 7.48
N PRO A 472 24.29 5.47 6.98
CA PRO A 472 24.69 6.85 6.78
C PRO A 472 23.65 7.59 5.93
N ALA A 473 23.26 8.80 6.34
CA ALA A 473 22.34 9.62 5.56
C ALA A 473 22.98 9.98 4.22
N GLU A 474 22.40 9.52 3.12
CA GLU A 474 22.82 9.90 1.77
C GLU A 474 22.55 11.39 1.55
N ARG A 475 23.62 12.19 1.51
CA ARG A 475 23.52 13.62 1.20
C ARG A 475 23.47 13.81 -0.31
N ILE A 476 22.26 13.71 -0.87
CA ILE A 476 22.02 13.93 -2.30
C ILE A 476 22.00 15.43 -2.59
N VAL A 477 22.96 15.91 -3.40
CA VAL A 477 23.06 17.31 -3.82
C VAL A 477 22.18 17.56 -5.05
N ASN A 478 21.44 18.67 -5.09
CA ASN A 478 20.78 19.10 -6.32
C ASN A 478 21.78 19.89 -7.18
N ALA A 479 22.30 19.27 -8.24
CA ALA A 479 23.24 19.90 -9.17
C ALA A 479 22.54 20.88 -10.12
N SER A 480 21.21 20.76 -10.27
CA SER A 480 20.37 21.65 -11.09
C SER A 480 19.70 22.77 -10.29
N GLU A 481 20.16 23.08 -9.08
CA GLU A 481 19.59 24.14 -8.24
C GLU A 481 19.88 25.54 -8.80
N SER A 482 21.09 25.76 -9.31
CA SER A 482 21.53 27.03 -9.89
C SER A 482 22.48 26.80 -11.06
N HIS A 483 22.60 27.79 -11.94
CA HIS A 483 23.57 27.74 -13.04
C HIS A 483 25.00 27.53 -12.52
N ALA A 484 25.39 28.21 -11.43
CA ALA A 484 26.72 28.06 -10.85
C ALA A 484 27.04 26.62 -10.42
N ARG A 485 26.06 25.92 -9.82
CA ARG A 485 26.23 24.49 -9.50
C ARG A 485 26.26 23.62 -10.75
N ALA A 486 25.36 23.87 -11.71
CA ALA A 486 25.32 23.07 -12.93
C ALA A 486 26.64 23.15 -13.71
N SER A 487 27.20 24.36 -13.84
CA SER A 487 28.50 24.61 -14.48
C SER A 487 29.67 23.97 -13.72
N ALA A 488 29.58 23.78 -12.41
CA ALA A 488 30.62 23.10 -11.62
C ALA A 488 30.62 21.56 -11.85
N PHE A 489 29.45 20.95 -12.02
CA PHE A 489 29.33 19.50 -12.27
C PHE A 489 29.60 19.13 -13.75
N LEU A 490 29.31 20.04 -14.68
CA LEU A 490 29.38 19.78 -16.12
C LEU A 490 30.72 19.18 -16.62
N PRO A 491 31.91 19.71 -16.25
CA PRO A 491 33.18 19.16 -16.75
C PRO A 491 33.45 17.72 -16.31
N SER A 492 32.92 17.31 -15.15
CA SER A 492 33.04 15.92 -14.68
C SER A 492 32.14 15.00 -15.50
N LEU A 493 30.88 15.39 -15.69
CA LEU A 493 29.89 14.59 -16.42
C LEU A 493 30.24 14.42 -17.90
N MET A 494 30.75 15.48 -18.55
CA MET A 494 31.20 15.42 -19.95
C MET A 494 32.37 14.45 -20.16
N ARG A 495 33.29 14.37 -19.18
CA ARG A 495 34.48 13.50 -19.27
C ARG A 495 34.15 12.04 -19.04
N GLN A 496 33.21 11.73 -18.15
CA GLN A 496 32.91 10.35 -17.78
C GLN A 496 32.33 9.56 -18.95
N LYS A 497 31.40 10.15 -19.72
CA LYS A 497 30.55 9.47 -20.72
C LYS A 497 29.82 8.24 -20.13
N ARG A 498 28.64 7.91 -20.64
CA ARG A 498 27.78 6.81 -20.17
C ARG A 498 27.61 6.79 -18.65
N VAL A 499 27.28 7.95 -18.08
CA VAL A 499 27.12 8.10 -16.64
C VAL A 499 25.90 7.31 -16.18
N PRO A 500 26.04 6.33 -15.26
CA PRO A 500 24.90 5.56 -14.76
C PRO A 500 23.97 6.47 -13.94
N ALA A 501 22.68 6.42 -14.26
CA ALA A 501 21.66 7.26 -13.67
C ALA A 501 20.37 6.48 -13.41
N ILE A 502 19.56 6.94 -12.47
CA ILE A 502 18.23 6.39 -12.18
C ILE A 502 17.20 7.48 -12.46
N VAL A 503 16.18 7.15 -13.25
CA VAL A 503 15.11 8.10 -13.58
C VAL A 503 14.14 8.21 -12.40
N GLU A 504 14.21 9.30 -11.64
CA GLU A 504 13.32 9.52 -10.49
C GLU A 504 11.94 10.02 -10.92
N PHE A 505 11.88 10.87 -11.93
CA PHE A 505 10.64 11.52 -12.37
C PHE A 505 10.69 11.92 -13.85
N VAL A 506 9.54 11.92 -14.52
CA VAL A 506 9.38 12.33 -15.92
C VAL A 506 8.51 13.58 -15.98
N ASN A 507 9.10 14.72 -16.31
CA ASN A 507 8.42 16.01 -16.39
C ASN A 507 7.67 16.20 -17.71
N SER A 508 8.29 15.77 -18.81
CA SER A 508 7.70 15.72 -20.15
C SER A 508 8.38 14.60 -20.94
N GLY A 509 7.98 14.34 -22.18
CA GLY A 509 8.64 13.32 -23.01
C GLY A 509 10.17 13.48 -23.13
N SER A 510 10.66 14.73 -23.18
CA SER A 510 12.10 15.05 -23.28
C SER A 510 12.77 15.48 -21.97
N ARG A 511 12.02 15.78 -20.90
CA ARG A 511 12.58 16.34 -19.64
C ARG A 511 12.42 15.34 -18.49
N LEU A 512 13.56 14.98 -17.90
CA LEU A 512 13.68 13.92 -16.90
C LEU A 512 14.39 14.46 -15.66
N ARG A 513 14.06 13.93 -14.48
CA ARG A 513 14.87 14.10 -13.27
C ARG A 513 15.64 12.82 -13.03
N LEU A 514 16.96 12.94 -13.00
CA LEU A 514 17.86 11.81 -12.82
C LEU A 514 18.58 11.91 -11.49
N LEU A 515 18.74 10.78 -10.82
CA LEU A 515 19.66 10.59 -9.70
C LEU A 515 20.93 9.92 -10.24
N LEU A 516 22.08 10.52 -9.99
CA LEU A 516 23.41 9.98 -10.28
C LEU A 516 23.96 9.35 -8.99
N PRO A 517 23.93 8.01 -8.86
CA PRO A 517 24.32 7.36 -7.60
C PRO A 517 25.80 7.53 -7.28
N ARG A 518 26.67 7.60 -8.30
CA ARG A 518 28.13 7.76 -8.13
C ARG A 518 28.50 9.14 -7.60
N ASP A 519 27.83 10.17 -8.10
CA ASP A 519 28.11 11.56 -7.72
C ASP A 519 27.22 12.05 -6.56
N ASN A 520 26.31 11.20 -6.05
CA ASN A 520 25.27 11.56 -5.09
C ASN A 520 24.55 12.86 -5.49
N ALA A 521 24.20 13.00 -6.77
CA ALA A 521 23.68 14.24 -7.34
C ALA A 521 22.36 14.02 -8.09
N ARG A 522 21.43 14.97 -7.96
CA ARG A 522 20.21 15.05 -8.78
C ARG A 522 20.41 16.09 -9.88
N ILE A 523 20.08 15.71 -11.11
CA ILE A 523 20.11 16.59 -12.27
C ILE A 523 18.75 16.63 -12.96
N ARG A 524 18.40 17.81 -13.49
CA ARG A 524 17.36 18.00 -14.50
C ARG A 524 18.00 17.74 -15.85
N PHE A 525 17.61 16.64 -16.48
CA PHE A 525 18.16 16.18 -17.75
C PHE A 525 17.17 16.42 -18.88
N ILE A 526 17.67 16.88 -20.02
CA ILE A 526 16.91 17.21 -21.22
C ILE A 526 17.52 16.41 -22.37
N LEU A 527 16.67 15.66 -23.08
CA LEU A 527 17.09 14.92 -24.26
C LEU A 527 17.55 15.90 -25.35
N ALA A 528 18.79 15.74 -25.81
CA ALA A 528 19.33 16.50 -26.93
C ALA A 528 18.81 15.95 -28.27
N GLY A 529 18.61 16.85 -29.23
CA GLY A 529 18.21 16.54 -30.60
C GLY A 529 16.71 16.31 -30.81
N VAL A 530 15.88 16.46 -29.77
CA VAL A 530 14.43 16.24 -29.85
C VAL A 530 13.64 17.30 -29.11
N ALA A 531 12.58 17.80 -29.75
CA ALA A 531 11.57 18.67 -29.17
C ALA A 531 10.26 17.89 -29.02
N THR A 532 9.81 17.70 -27.78
CA THR A 532 8.52 17.05 -27.48
C THR A 532 7.45 18.10 -27.22
N PRO A 533 6.18 17.85 -27.58
CA PRO A 533 5.08 18.74 -27.24
C PRO A 533 5.01 19.01 -25.73
N ARG A 534 4.60 20.23 -25.36
CA ARG A 534 4.51 20.66 -23.97
C ARG A 534 3.32 20.00 -23.28
N VAL A 535 3.54 19.57 -22.05
CA VAL A 535 2.46 19.10 -21.17
C VAL A 535 2.16 20.20 -20.16
N ALA A 536 0.88 20.38 -19.83
CA ALA A 536 0.46 21.21 -18.71
C ALA A 536 1.25 20.81 -17.45
N MET A 537 1.84 21.78 -16.75
CA MET A 537 2.71 21.49 -15.62
C MET A 537 1.90 21.08 -14.38
N THR A 538 1.66 19.79 -14.18
CA THR A 538 1.05 19.22 -12.96
C THR A 538 2.11 18.52 -12.10
N GLY A 539 2.77 19.26 -11.21
CA GLY A 539 3.70 18.65 -10.25
C GLY A 539 4.11 19.53 -9.06
N PRO A 540 4.64 18.94 -7.96
CA PRO A 540 4.89 19.63 -6.68
C PRO A 540 6.08 20.62 -6.68
N GLY A 541 6.58 20.97 -7.88
CA GLY A 541 7.65 21.95 -8.10
C GLY A 541 7.23 23.11 -8.98
N ALA A 542 5.96 23.15 -9.41
CA ALA A 542 5.36 24.37 -9.92
C ALA A 542 5.17 25.28 -8.70
N GLY A 543 5.86 26.41 -8.66
CA GLY A 543 5.47 27.48 -7.75
C GLY A 543 3.97 27.72 -7.91
N THR A 544 3.25 27.74 -6.80
CA THR A 544 1.81 28.04 -6.75
C THR A 544 1.58 29.39 -7.40
N GLY A 545 1.20 29.42 -8.69
CA GLY A 545 1.09 30.65 -9.47
C GLY A 545 1.27 30.55 -10.99
N VAL A 546 1.64 29.39 -11.56
CA VAL A 546 1.66 29.22 -13.02
C VAL A 546 0.27 28.84 -13.51
N VAL A 547 -0.31 29.67 -14.37
CA VAL A 547 -1.54 29.39 -15.12
C VAL A 547 -1.35 28.06 -15.84
N SER A 548 -2.28 27.12 -15.68
CA SER A 548 -2.25 25.83 -16.38
C SER A 548 -2.33 26.07 -17.90
N GLU A 549 -1.17 26.18 -18.56
CA GLU A 549 -1.07 26.10 -20.02
C GLU A 549 -1.68 24.76 -20.44
N LYS A 550 -2.62 24.78 -21.40
CA LYS A 550 -3.26 23.57 -21.92
C LYS A 550 -2.19 22.70 -22.60
N SER A 551 -2.17 21.39 -22.31
CA SER A 551 -1.23 20.45 -22.95
C SER A 551 -1.32 20.57 -24.48
N GLU A 552 -0.16 20.67 -25.15
CA GLU A 552 -0.08 20.59 -26.60
C GLU A 552 -0.51 19.18 -27.06
N PRO A 553 -1.09 19.04 -28.27
CA PRO A 553 -1.46 17.73 -28.80
C PRO A 553 -0.30 16.74 -28.76
N PHE A 554 -0.57 15.49 -28.34
CA PHE A 554 0.42 14.43 -28.13
C PHE A 554 1.42 14.63 -26.99
N GLY A 555 1.29 15.70 -26.18
CA GLY A 555 2.18 15.94 -25.05
C GLY A 555 2.03 14.92 -23.92
N GLU A 556 0.80 14.62 -23.53
CA GLU A 556 0.51 13.66 -22.45
C GLU A 556 0.91 12.24 -22.87
N GLU A 557 0.66 11.87 -24.13
CA GLU A 557 1.07 10.60 -24.72
C GLU A 557 2.59 10.45 -24.77
N ALA A 558 3.33 11.52 -25.11
CA ALA A 558 4.79 11.52 -25.08
C ALA A 558 5.35 11.37 -23.65
N GLN A 559 4.73 12.04 -22.67
CA GLN A 559 5.11 11.90 -21.26
C GLN A 559 4.79 10.49 -20.73
N GLU A 560 3.64 9.94 -21.06
CA GLU A 560 3.23 8.60 -20.65
C GLU A 560 4.13 7.54 -21.28
N PHE A 561 4.44 7.64 -22.58
CA PHE A 561 5.36 6.73 -23.27
C PHE A 561 6.74 6.70 -22.59
N THR A 562 7.25 7.89 -22.27
CA THR A 562 8.53 8.05 -21.57
C THR A 562 8.47 7.50 -20.15
N SER A 563 7.40 7.78 -19.41
CA SER A 563 7.17 7.23 -18.07
C SER A 563 7.09 5.71 -18.09
N ARG A 564 6.41 5.13 -19.08
CA ARG A 564 6.25 3.68 -19.27
C ARG A 564 7.59 2.99 -19.50
N ARG A 565 8.50 3.65 -20.22
CA ARG A 565 9.80 3.09 -20.66
C ARG A 565 10.95 3.40 -19.72
N LEU A 566 10.92 4.50 -18.99
CA LEU A 566 12.11 4.99 -18.26
C LEU A 566 11.90 5.14 -16.75
N LEU A 567 10.68 5.38 -16.26
CA LEU A 567 10.45 5.71 -14.85
C LEU A 567 11.03 4.63 -13.92
N GLN A 568 11.87 5.05 -12.97
CA GLN A 568 12.58 4.21 -12.00
C GLN A 568 13.49 3.12 -12.61
N ARG A 569 13.85 3.23 -13.89
CA ARG A 569 14.82 2.33 -14.52
C ARG A 569 16.23 2.91 -14.43
N ASP A 570 17.20 2.00 -14.43
CA ASP A 570 18.61 2.32 -14.59
C ASP A 570 18.86 2.68 -16.07
N VAL A 571 19.49 3.82 -16.30
CA VAL A 571 19.81 4.36 -17.62
C VAL A 571 21.24 4.87 -17.62
N GLU A 572 21.81 5.06 -18.80
CA GLU A 572 23.12 5.70 -18.97
C GLU A 572 22.95 7.01 -19.73
N VAL A 573 23.62 8.07 -19.29
CA VAL A 573 23.51 9.39 -19.94
C VAL A 573 24.87 9.95 -20.35
N ASP A 574 24.88 10.56 -21.54
CA ASP A 574 26.00 11.33 -22.07
C ASP A 574 25.64 12.82 -22.01
N VAL A 575 26.24 13.55 -21.07
CA VAL A 575 25.98 14.99 -20.90
C VAL A 575 26.86 15.81 -21.84
N THR A 576 26.26 16.72 -22.60
CA THR A 576 26.97 17.57 -23.57
C THR A 576 27.14 19.00 -23.05
N HIS A 577 26.07 19.64 -22.56
CA HIS A 577 26.11 21.01 -22.06
C HIS A 577 25.05 21.27 -20.99
N ALA A 578 25.11 22.42 -20.33
CA ALA A 578 24.11 22.87 -19.37
C ALA A 578 23.63 24.29 -19.70
N ASP A 579 22.33 24.55 -19.51
CA ASP A 579 21.77 25.89 -19.74
C ASP A 579 21.95 26.83 -18.53
N ARG A 580 21.49 28.08 -18.70
CA ARG A 580 21.45 29.08 -17.62
C ARG A 580 20.38 28.77 -16.55
N SER A 581 19.46 27.86 -16.82
CA SER A 581 18.42 27.45 -15.88
C SER A 581 18.87 26.31 -14.97
N GLY A 582 20.00 25.65 -15.27
CA GLY A 582 20.53 24.48 -14.56
C GLY A 582 20.07 23.13 -15.14
N GLY A 583 19.51 23.08 -16.34
CA GLY A 583 19.19 21.88 -17.10
C GLY A 583 20.39 21.36 -17.88
N PHE A 584 20.66 20.06 -17.77
CA PHE A 584 21.72 19.36 -18.49
C PHE A 584 21.16 18.71 -19.75
N PHE A 585 21.78 18.97 -20.89
CA PHE A 585 21.42 18.39 -22.18
C PHE A 585 22.31 17.19 -22.48
N GLY A 586 21.73 16.19 -23.12
CA GLY A 586 22.50 15.00 -23.46
C GLY A 586 21.71 13.89 -24.14
N LEU A 587 22.41 12.79 -24.42
CA LEU A 587 21.82 11.58 -24.95
C LEU A 587 21.54 10.59 -23.81
N LEU A 588 20.38 9.94 -23.86
CA LEU A 588 20.00 8.89 -22.92
C LEU A 588 20.00 7.53 -23.62
N HIS A 589 20.63 6.56 -22.97
CA HIS A 589 20.74 5.19 -23.43
C HIS A 589 20.07 4.26 -22.44
N VAL A 590 19.23 3.36 -22.95
CA VAL A 590 18.61 2.31 -22.14
C VAL A 590 19.49 1.05 -22.22
N PRO A 591 19.86 0.44 -21.09
CA PRO A 591 20.66 -0.78 -21.09
C PRO A 591 19.98 -1.89 -21.89
N GLY A 592 20.73 -2.53 -22.79
CA GLY A 592 20.24 -3.62 -23.65
C GLY A 592 19.63 -3.17 -24.98
N THR A 593 19.48 -1.86 -25.23
CA THR A 593 19.12 -1.31 -26.55
C THR A 593 20.33 -0.62 -27.18
N LYS A 594 20.53 -0.79 -28.50
CA LYS A 594 21.60 -0.11 -29.23
C LYS A 594 21.29 1.35 -29.54
N ASP A 595 20.01 1.68 -29.63
CA ASP A 595 19.52 3.02 -29.98
C ASP A 595 19.39 3.93 -28.76
N THR A 596 19.51 5.25 -29.00
CA THR A 596 19.21 6.27 -28.00
C THR A 596 17.70 6.40 -27.80
N PHE A 597 17.28 6.79 -26.59
CA PHE A 597 15.86 6.98 -26.31
C PHE A 597 15.23 8.12 -27.12
N ALA A 598 16.03 9.14 -27.46
CA ALA A 598 15.60 10.23 -28.33
C ALA A 598 15.19 9.73 -29.73
N LYS A 599 15.94 8.79 -30.31
CA LYS A 599 15.55 8.13 -31.57
C LYS A 599 14.23 7.38 -31.43
N THR A 600 14.03 6.65 -30.33
CA THR A 600 12.78 5.91 -30.08
C THR A 600 11.56 6.84 -30.00
N LEU A 601 11.70 8.06 -29.47
CA LEU A 601 10.62 9.06 -29.47
C LEU A 601 10.31 9.59 -30.88
N LEU A 602 11.32 9.72 -31.73
CA LEU A 602 11.16 10.12 -33.13
C LEU A 602 10.46 9.01 -33.93
N ASP A 603 10.89 7.74 -33.79
CA ASP A 603 10.31 6.58 -34.49
C ASP A 603 8.80 6.38 -34.21
N GLU A 604 8.36 6.73 -33.00
CA GLU A 604 6.95 6.68 -32.58
C GLU A 604 6.17 7.96 -32.95
N GLY A 605 6.84 8.98 -33.49
CA GLY A 605 6.22 10.26 -33.85
C GLY A 605 5.75 11.07 -32.63
N LEU A 606 6.42 10.93 -31.47
CA LEU A 606 6.09 11.63 -30.23
C LEU A 606 7.02 12.82 -29.95
N ALA A 607 7.98 13.06 -30.85
CA ALA A 607 8.89 14.20 -30.83
C ALA A 607 9.18 14.68 -32.26
N ARG A 608 9.68 15.91 -32.38
CA ARG A 608 10.24 16.50 -33.60
C ARG A 608 11.75 16.63 -33.47
N LEU A 609 12.47 16.59 -34.58
CA LEU A 609 13.91 16.81 -34.61
C LEU A 609 14.23 18.26 -34.25
N ASP A 610 15.13 18.46 -33.30
CA ASP A 610 15.73 19.75 -33.00
C ASP A 610 17.19 19.76 -33.46
N GLU A 611 17.44 20.27 -34.67
CA GLU A 611 18.77 20.27 -35.28
C GLU A 611 19.78 21.10 -34.48
N TYR A 612 19.33 22.12 -33.74
CA TYR A 612 20.23 22.98 -32.97
C TYR A 612 20.86 22.26 -31.78
N SER A 613 20.12 21.35 -31.14
CA SER A 613 20.62 20.59 -29.99
C SER A 613 21.33 19.28 -30.37
N ALA A 614 21.24 18.86 -31.63
CA ALA A 614 21.93 17.67 -32.17
C ALA A 614 23.32 18.03 -32.75
N GLN A 615 24.33 18.12 -31.87
CA GLN A 615 25.68 18.58 -32.25
C GLN A 615 26.54 17.50 -32.95
N GLU A 616 26.21 16.20 -32.82
CA GLU A 616 26.96 15.12 -33.45
C GLU A 616 26.34 14.71 -34.79
N ALA A 617 27.11 14.85 -35.88
CA ALA A 617 26.63 14.58 -37.24
C ALA A 617 26.09 13.14 -37.46
N ALA A 618 26.68 12.15 -36.79
CA ALA A 618 26.26 10.75 -36.88
C ALA A 618 24.93 10.48 -36.14
N VAL A 619 24.62 11.24 -35.09
CA VAL A 619 23.36 11.15 -34.36
C VAL A 619 22.26 11.89 -35.12
N LEU A 620 22.61 13.04 -35.73
CA LEU A 620 21.69 13.83 -36.55
C LEU A 620 21.16 13.04 -37.76
N SER A 621 22.02 12.28 -38.45
CA SER A 621 21.56 11.46 -39.59
C SER A 621 20.55 10.40 -39.14
N GLN A 622 20.82 9.69 -38.04
CA GLN A 622 19.90 8.69 -37.49
C GLN A 622 18.56 9.29 -37.03
N PHE A 623 18.58 10.52 -36.50
CA PHE A 623 17.36 11.20 -36.06
C PHE A 623 16.54 11.70 -37.25
N ARG A 624 17.18 12.18 -38.32
CA ARG A 624 16.51 12.52 -39.58
C ARG A 624 15.82 11.31 -40.19
N ASP A 625 16.53 10.18 -40.28
CA ASP A 625 15.96 8.94 -40.83
C ASP A 625 14.74 8.47 -40.01
N ALA A 626 14.81 8.56 -38.68
CA ALA A 626 13.71 8.21 -37.77
C ALA A 626 12.50 9.16 -37.91
N GLU A 627 12.76 10.47 -38.03
CA GLU A 627 11.72 11.47 -38.23
C GLU A 627 11.02 11.29 -39.58
N GLU A 628 11.78 11.08 -40.66
CA GLU A 628 11.24 10.85 -42.01
C GLU A 628 10.39 9.57 -42.06
N ALA A 629 10.81 8.51 -41.37
CA ALA A 629 10.03 7.28 -41.24
C ALA A 629 8.71 7.51 -40.47
N ALA A 630 8.72 8.30 -39.40
CA ALA A 630 7.51 8.63 -38.63
C ALA A 630 6.56 9.56 -39.39
N GLN A 631 7.11 10.50 -40.18
CA GLN A 631 6.37 11.36 -41.10
C GLN A 631 5.70 10.53 -42.20
N ALA A 632 6.44 9.64 -42.87
CA ALA A 632 5.92 8.75 -43.89
C ALA A 632 4.79 7.85 -43.36
N ALA A 633 4.91 7.42 -42.10
CA ALA A 633 3.90 6.61 -41.41
C ALA A 633 2.76 7.43 -40.76
N LYS A 634 2.80 8.78 -40.81
CA LYS A 634 1.83 9.70 -40.20
C LYS A 634 1.52 9.36 -38.72
N LYS A 635 2.57 9.09 -37.94
CA LYS A 635 2.44 8.73 -36.51
C LYS A 635 2.42 9.95 -35.60
N GLY A 636 1.65 9.88 -34.51
CA GLY A 636 1.62 10.90 -33.44
C GLY A 636 1.47 12.33 -33.96
N VAL A 637 2.48 13.17 -33.70
CA VAL A 637 2.53 14.59 -34.09
C VAL A 637 2.43 14.83 -35.62
N TRP A 638 2.63 13.79 -36.42
CA TRP A 638 2.58 13.82 -37.89
C TRP A 638 1.20 13.41 -38.47
N LYS A 639 0.21 13.09 -37.62
CA LYS A 639 -1.15 12.73 -38.08
C LYS A 639 -1.84 13.87 -38.84
N ASP A 640 -1.62 15.11 -38.41
CA ASP A 640 -2.22 16.33 -38.99
C ASP A 640 -1.21 17.15 -39.81
N ASP A 641 0.03 16.67 -39.93
CA ASP A 641 1.10 17.41 -40.61
C ASP A 641 1.00 17.17 -42.12
N LYS A 642 0.44 18.15 -42.83
CA LYS A 642 0.53 18.20 -44.29
C LYS A 642 1.96 18.58 -44.66
N GLY A 643 2.81 17.57 -44.76
CA GLY A 643 4.25 17.72 -45.02
C GLY A 643 4.59 18.60 -46.23
N LYS A 644 5.82 19.12 -46.24
CA LYS A 644 6.39 19.95 -47.30
C LYS A 644 6.34 19.23 -48.66
N ALA A 645 5.37 19.57 -49.51
CA ALA A 645 5.41 19.33 -50.95
C ALA A 645 4.63 20.44 -51.70
N LYS A 646 5.17 20.83 -52.87
CA LYS A 646 4.62 21.83 -53.81
C LYS A 646 3.13 21.61 -54.13
N PRO A 647 2.39 22.68 -54.48
CA PRO A 647 0.94 22.67 -54.59
C PRO A 647 0.50 21.77 -55.75
N VAL A 648 -0.20 20.69 -55.42
CA VAL A 648 -1.04 19.97 -56.38
C VAL A 648 -2.39 19.76 -55.73
N GLU A 649 -3.39 20.27 -56.42
CA GLU A 649 -4.82 20.17 -56.16
C GLU A 649 -5.23 18.73 -55.89
N MET A 650 -5.99 18.51 -54.81
CA MET A 650 -6.86 17.34 -54.68
C MET A 650 -8.13 17.70 -53.89
N PRO A 651 -9.26 17.05 -54.22
CA PRO A 651 -10.58 17.64 -54.19
C PRO A 651 -11.21 17.64 -52.79
N VAL A 652 -12.10 18.63 -52.63
CA VAL A 652 -12.88 18.91 -51.43
C VAL A 652 -13.95 17.84 -51.23
N THR A 653 -13.87 17.07 -50.14
CA THR A 653 -15.06 16.46 -49.55
C THR A 653 -15.71 17.51 -48.66
N VAL A 654 -16.85 18.01 -49.12
CA VAL A 654 -17.72 18.93 -48.38
C VAL A 654 -18.17 18.23 -47.10
N ALA A 655 -17.76 18.76 -45.95
CA ALA A 655 -18.31 18.34 -44.68
C ALA A 655 -19.79 18.74 -44.64
N ALA A 656 -20.64 17.75 -44.37
CA ALA A 656 -22.08 17.89 -44.33
C ALA A 656 -22.53 19.03 -43.39
N GLU A 657 -23.51 19.80 -43.88
CA GLU A 657 -24.31 20.74 -43.11
C GLU A 657 -24.95 20.06 -41.88
N GLY A 658 -25.10 20.81 -40.78
CA GLY A 658 -26.15 20.49 -39.80
C GLY A 658 -25.77 20.31 -38.33
N ALA A 659 -24.78 21.04 -37.79
CA ALA A 659 -24.69 21.23 -36.34
C ALA A 659 -24.76 22.73 -36.01
N ALA A 660 -25.97 23.21 -35.66
CA ALA A 660 -26.19 24.57 -35.21
C ALA A 660 -25.28 24.87 -34.00
N ARG A 661 -24.40 25.88 -34.15
CA ARG A 661 -23.45 26.28 -33.10
C ARG A 661 -24.22 26.85 -31.92
N LYS A 662 -23.93 26.35 -30.72
CA LYS A 662 -24.48 26.90 -29.47
C LYS A 662 -23.74 28.21 -29.16
N LYS A 663 -24.28 29.35 -29.62
CA LYS A 663 -23.76 30.70 -29.33
C LYS A 663 -24.01 31.00 -27.84
N GLU A 664 -22.95 31.20 -27.07
CA GLU A 664 -23.04 31.63 -25.68
C GLU A 664 -22.85 33.15 -25.61
N TYR A 665 -23.88 33.86 -25.17
CA TYR A 665 -23.90 35.31 -25.08
C TYR A 665 -23.48 35.73 -23.66
N LEU A 666 -22.36 36.44 -23.54
CA LEU A 666 -21.85 36.94 -22.28
C LEU A 666 -22.09 38.44 -22.19
N ASN A 667 -22.75 38.89 -21.12
CA ASN A 667 -22.79 40.33 -20.82
C ASN A 667 -21.40 40.78 -20.38
N VAL A 668 -20.83 41.77 -21.06
CA VAL A 668 -19.47 42.25 -20.81
C VAL A 668 -19.39 43.78 -20.80
N VAL A 669 -18.29 44.28 -20.25
CA VAL A 669 -17.87 45.69 -20.34
C VAL A 669 -16.42 45.73 -20.80
N VAL A 670 -16.11 46.56 -21.78
CA VAL A 670 -14.73 46.80 -22.23
C VAL A 670 -14.13 47.92 -21.39
N THR A 671 -12.92 47.71 -20.88
CA THR A 671 -12.26 48.59 -19.91
C THR A 671 -10.98 49.23 -20.44
N ASN A 672 -10.37 48.64 -21.46
CA ASN A 672 -9.20 49.19 -22.12
C ASN A 672 -9.17 48.71 -23.57
N VAL A 673 -8.63 49.53 -24.47
CA VAL A 673 -8.29 49.17 -25.85
C VAL A 673 -6.82 49.51 -26.04
N GLU A 674 -6.04 48.57 -26.56
CA GLU A 674 -4.62 48.75 -26.87
C GLU A 674 -4.45 49.30 -28.30
N SER A 675 -3.28 49.87 -28.59
CA SER A 675 -2.97 50.48 -29.89
C SER A 675 -2.96 49.49 -31.06
N ASP A 676 -2.88 48.18 -30.80
CA ASP A 676 -2.98 47.12 -31.82
C ASP A 676 -4.43 46.68 -32.09
N GLY A 677 -5.40 47.37 -31.47
CA GLY A 677 -6.83 47.05 -31.56
C GLY A 677 -7.25 45.81 -30.77
N SER A 678 -6.36 45.23 -29.96
CA SER A 678 -6.77 44.29 -28.91
C SER A 678 -7.44 45.06 -27.76
N PHE A 679 -8.30 44.40 -27.00
CA PHE A 679 -9.04 45.06 -25.93
C PHE A 679 -9.17 44.17 -24.70
N VAL A 680 -9.44 44.79 -23.55
CA VAL A 680 -9.67 44.10 -22.29
C VAL A 680 -11.13 44.24 -21.90
N TYR A 681 -11.80 43.11 -21.68
CA TYR A 681 -13.18 43.05 -21.26
C TYR A 681 -13.34 42.30 -19.93
N ILE A 682 -14.43 42.63 -19.23
CA ILE A 682 -14.84 42.02 -17.97
C ILE A 682 -16.24 41.44 -18.16
N VAL A 683 -16.47 40.21 -17.70
CA VAL A 683 -17.80 39.59 -17.74
C VAL A 683 -18.64 40.10 -16.57
N LEU A 684 -19.83 40.62 -16.87
CA LEU A 684 -20.81 41.11 -15.91
C LEU A 684 -21.47 39.94 -15.18
N ASN A 685 -21.00 39.65 -13.97
CA ASN A 685 -21.57 38.65 -13.06
C ASN A 685 -21.42 39.09 -11.59
N ASP A 686 -21.85 38.24 -10.65
CA ASP A 686 -21.78 38.49 -9.20
C ASP A 686 -20.38 38.87 -8.68
N SER A 687 -19.32 38.55 -9.43
CA SER A 687 -17.93 38.87 -9.06
C SER A 687 -17.65 40.37 -9.07
N ILE A 688 -18.43 41.16 -9.82
CA ILE A 688 -18.25 42.63 -9.88
C ILE A 688 -18.71 43.28 -8.57
N GLY A 689 -19.84 42.85 -8.02
CA GLY A 689 -20.29 43.32 -6.70
C GLY A 689 -19.27 42.99 -5.62
N LYS A 690 -18.71 41.77 -5.67
CA LYS A 690 -17.63 41.34 -4.77
C LYS A 690 -16.34 42.15 -4.95
N LEU A 691 -15.97 42.47 -6.19
CA LEU A 691 -14.82 43.34 -6.47
C LEU A 691 -15.03 44.75 -5.93
N ALA A 692 -16.24 45.32 -6.06
CA ALA A 692 -16.56 46.63 -5.49
C ALA A 692 -16.41 46.63 -3.95
N THR A 693 -16.89 45.58 -3.27
CA THR A 693 -16.70 45.40 -1.82
C THR A 693 -15.22 45.21 -1.45
N LEU A 694 -14.46 44.43 -2.22
CA LEU A 694 -13.03 44.24 -1.98
C LEU A 694 -12.29 45.58 -2.12
N THR A 695 -12.55 46.30 -3.20
CA THR A 695 -11.90 47.57 -3.51
C THR A 695 -12.23 48.62 -2.44
N SER A 696 -13.47 48.69 -1.96
CA SER A 696 -13.85 49.59 -0.85
C SER A 696 -13.17 49.21 0.46
N THR A 697 -13.06 47.91 0.77
CA THR A 697 -12.38 47.42 1.99
C THR A 697 -10.90 47.75 1.98
N VAL A 698 -10.21 47.46 0.86
CA VAL A 698 -8.77 47.76 0.69
C VAL A 698 -8.51 49.27 0.72
N THR A 699 -9.44 50.07 0.19
CA THR A 699 -9.31 51.53 0.21
C THR A 699 -9.54 52.11 1.62
N ALA A 700 -10.50 51.56 2.38
CA ALA A 700 -10.79 51.98 3.74
C ALA A 700 -9.68 51.58 4.74
N GLN A 701 -9.04 50.43 4.50
CA GLN A 701 -7.90 49.94 5.28
C GLN A 701 -6.71 49.64 4.37
N PRO A 702 -5.93 50.67 3.96
CA PRO A 702 -4.82 50.51 3.03
C PRO A 702 -3.74 49.56 3.57
N PRO A 703 -3.34 48.52 2.80
CA PRO A 703 -2.29 47.59 3.22
C PRO A 703 -0.93 48.25 3.43
N ILE A 704 -0.03 47.54 4.09
CA ILE A 704 1.31 48.02 4.44
C ILE A 704 2.07 48.47 3.18
N ALA A 705 2.75 49.62 3.25
CA ALA A 705 3.58 50.12 2.16
C ALA A 705 4.75 49.17 1.87
N LEU A 706 5.05 48.95 0.60
CA LEU A 706 6.09 48.04 0.18
C LEU A 706 7.47 48.68 0.40
N THR A 707 8.28 48.10 1.29
CA THR A 707 9.64 48.58 1.61
C THR A 707 10.72 47.94 0.75
N ASN A 708 10.48 46.70 0.30
CA ASN A 708 11.42 45.92 -0.50
C ASN A 708 11.14 46.05 -2.00
N ARG A 709 12.17 45.85 -2.82
CA ARG A 709 12.03 45.80 -4.28
C ARG A 709 11.06 44.67 -4.69
N PRO A 710 9.97 44.97 -5.42
CA PRO A 710 9.10 43.93 -5.96
C PRO A 710 9.80 43.17 -7.10
N ARG A 711 9.48 41.89 -7.24
CA ARG A 711 9.89 41.06 -8.38
C ARG A 711 8.88 41.16 -9.51
N ILE A 712 9.32 40.86 -10.72
CA ILE A 712 8.43 40.71 -11.88
C ILE A 712 7.42 39.58 -11.56
N ASN A 713 6.15 39.83 -11.87
CA ASN A 713 4.98 39.02 -11.55
C ASN A 713 4.51 39.03 -10.08
N ASP A 714 5.15 39.79 -9.17
CA ASP A 714 4.60 39.98 -7.82
C ASP A 714 3.26 40.75 -7.90
N LEU A 715 2.32 40.37 -7.03
CA LEU A 715 1.03 41.05 -6.88
C LEU A 715 1.12 42.14 -5.81
N VAL A 716 0.67 43.33 -6.16
CA VAL A 716 0.73 44.54 -5.33
C VAL A 716 -0.60 45.28 -5.35
N VAL A 717 -0.77 46.18 -4.39
CA VAL A 717 -1.91 47.10 -4.34
C VAL A 717 -1.44 48.50 -4.73
N TYR A 718 -2.19 49.15 -5.61
CA TYR A 718 -1.90 50.49 -6.12
C TYR A 718 -3.20 51.26 -6.43
N PRO A 719 -3.22 52.61 -6.41
CA PRO A 719 -4.38 53.40 -6.81
C PRO A 719 -4.80 53.10 -8.25
N ILE A 720 -6.09 52.81 -8.45
CA ILE A 720 -6.65 52.58 -9.77
C ILE A 720 -6.70 53.93 -10.51
N PRO A 721 -6.07 54.05 -11.70
CA PRO A 721 -6.10 55.28 -12.47
C PRO A 721 -7.52 55.79 -12.69
N GLY A 722 -7.72 57.10 -12.53
CA GLY A 722 -9.04 57.72 -12.67
C GLY A 722 -10.00 57.47 -11.51
N THR A 723 -9.60 56.82 -10.41
CA THR A 723 -10.46 56.63 -9.23
C THR A 723 -9.75 57.02 -7.94
N LYS A 724 -10.49 57.17 -6.84
CA LYS A 724 -9.92 57.31 -5.48
C LYS A 724 -9.63 55.97 -4.79
N SER A 725 -9.85 54.86 -5.49
CA SER A 725 -9.85 53.51 -4.93
C SER A 725 -8.55 52.76 -5.19
N LEU A 726 -8.21 51.82 -4.30
CA LEU A 726 -7.05 50.94 -4.41
C LEU A 726 -7.46 49.60 -5.06
N GLY A 727 -6.67 49.12 -6.02
CA GLY A 727 -6.93 47.89 -6.76
C GLY A 727 -5.75 46.93 -6.75
N ARG A 728 -5.96 45.75 -7.34
CA ARG A 728 -4.94 44.68 -7.44
C ARG A 728 -4.18 44.82 -8.76
N PHE A 729 -2.85 44.81 -8.67
CA PHE A 729 -1.95 44.97 -9.81
C PHE A 729 -0.87 43.89 -9.83
N ARG A 730 -0.42 43.54 -11.03
CA ARG A 730 0.76 42.69 -11.26
C ARG A 730 1.93 43.55 -11.73
N VAL A 731 3.10 43.34 -11.15
CA VAL A 731 4.33 44.03 -11.56
C VAL A 731 4.83 43.43 -12.88
N THR A 732 4.90 44.22 -13.94
CA THR A 732 5.41 43.79 -15.26
C THR A 732 6.88 44.11 -15.43
N HIS A 733 7.33 45.24 -14.91
CA HIS A 733 8.73 45.67 -14.95
C HIS A 733 9.09 46.47 -13.70
N TYR A 734 10.37 46.48 -13.32
CA TYR A 734 10.89 47.33 -12.24
C TYR A 734 12.22 47.95 -12.62
N ASP A 735 12.22 49.27 -12.78
CA ASP A 735 13.43 50.06 -13.01
C ASP A 735 14.11 50.37 -11.67
N ASN A 736 15.26 49.72 -11.46
CA ASN A 736 16.04 49.86 -10.23
C ASN A 736 16.74 51.23 -10.11
N SER A 737 16.98 51.92 -11.23
CA SER A 737 17.63 53.23 -11.25
C SER A 737 16.67 54.33 -10.81
N ARG A 738 15.42 54.28 -11.30
CA ARG A 738 14.37 55.26 -11.00
C ARG A 738 13.48 54.89 -9.81
N LYS A 739 13.63 53.67 -9.26
CA LYS A 739 12.76 53.10 -8.21
C LYS A 739 11.27 53.14 -8.58
N GLN A 740 10.98 52.88 -9.84
CA GLN A 740 9.62 52.88 -10.41
C GLN A 740 9.29 51.49 -10.97
N ALA A 741 8.04 51.08 -10.78
CA ALA A 741 7.50 49.84 -11.32
C ALA A 741 6.52 50.14 -12.46
N SER A 742 6.50 49.29 -13.48
CA SER A 742 5.39 49.20 -14.42
C SER A 742 4.43 48.13 -13.93
N LEU A 743 3.14 48.43 -13.94
CA LEU A 743 2.08 47.60 -13.36
C LEU A 743 0.97 47.36 -14.39
N THR A 744 0.32 46.20 -14.33
CA THR A 744 -0.92 45.92 -15.05
C THR A 744 -2.01 45.50 -14.06
N SER A 745 -3.17 46.16 -14.12
CA SER A 745 -4.33 45.82 -13.30
C SER A 745 -4.86 44.45 -13.69
N ILE A 746 -5.00 43.56 -12.71
CA ILE A 746 -5.55 42.21 -12.98
C ILE A 746 -7.09 42.20 -13.04
N ASP A 747 -7.71 43.28 -12.59
CA ASP A 747 -9.16 43.41 -12.51
C ASP A 747 -9.71 44.27 -13.65
N PHE A 748 -8.92 45.23 -14.15
CA PHE A 748 -9.35 46.19 -15.19
C PHE A 748 -8.44 46.21 -16.43
N GLY A 749 -7.33 45.45 -16.47
CA GLY A 749 -6.40 45.45 -17.61
C GLY A 749 -5.57 46.71 -17.82
N LEU A 750 -5.83 47.78 -17.05
CA LEU A 750 -5.12 49.06 -17.18
C LEU A 750 -3.63 48.92 -16.89
N THR A 751 -2.81 49.56 -17.74
CA THR A 751 -1.36 49.62 -17.58
C THR A 751 -0.94 50.94 -16.92
N VAL A 752 -0.02 50.85 -15.97
CA VAL A 752 0.62 52.00 -15.32
C VAL A 752 2.11 51.88 -15.57
N THR A 753 2.66 52.73 -16.42
CA THR A 753 4.06 52.65 -16.87
C THR A 753 5.06 53.14 -15.82
N SER A 754 4.65 54.06 -14.93
CA SER A 754 5.50 54.65 -13.89
C SER A 754 4.78 54.75 -12.53
N ALA A 755 4.93 53.71 -11.71
CA ALA A 755 4.44 53.68 -10.32
C ALA A 755 5.62 53.79 -9.33
N PRO A 756 5.71 54.87 -8.53
CA PRO A 756 6.77 55.01 -7.52
C PRO A 756 6.67 53.93 -6.43
N LEU A 757 7.81 53.37 -6.01
CA LEU A 757 7.85 52.37 -4.92
C LEU A 757 7.11 52.84 -3.65
N THR A 758 7.16 54.14 -3.34
CA THR A 758 6.49 54.75 -2.17
C THR A 758 4.97 54.65 -2.18
N LYS A 759 4.36 54.44 -3.36
CA LYS A 759 2.92 54.29 -3.53
C LYS A 759 2.47 52.82 -3.66
N LEU A 760 3.42 51.88 -3.77
CA LEU A 760 3.12 50.45 -3.82
C LEU A 760 2.84 49.91 -2.42
N ARG A 761 1.84 49.04 -2.31
CA ARG A 761 1.49 48.35 -1.07
C ARG A 761 1.53 46.84 -1.27
N THR A 762 1.85 46.10 -0.21
CA THR A 762 1.77 44.63 -0.22
C THR A 762 0.33 44.20 -0.45
N LEU A 763 0.08 43.12 -1.20
CA LEU A 763 -1.24 42.50 -1.29
C LEU A 763 -1.42 41.51 -0.13
N PRO A 764 -2.35 41.77 0.83
CA PRO A 764 -2.71 40.78 1.85
C PRO A 764 -3.22 39.48 1.24
N SER A 765 -2.90 38.34 1.87
CA SER A 765 -3.24 37.01 1.36
C SER A 765 -4.75 36.81 1.14
N GLU A 766 -5.58 37.42 1.98
CA GLU A 766 -7.04 37.42 1.87
C GLU A 766 -7.59 38.10 0.60
N PHE A 767 -6.80 38.98 -0.03
CA PHE A 767 -7.17 39.65 -1.29
C PHE A 767 -6.48 39.04 -2.52
N SER A 768 -5.67 37.99 -2.32
CA SER A 768 -5.06 37.23 -3.42
C SER A 768 -6.14 36.62 -4.31
N PRO A 769 -6.02 36.67 -5.65
CA PRO A 769 -6.98 36.05 -6.58
C PRO A 769 -7.26 34.57 -6.33
N THR A 770 -6.33 33.86 -5.67
CA THR A 770 -6.44 32.44 -5.34
C THR A 770 -7.16 32.15 -4.03
N LEU A 771 -7.20 33.11 -3.10
CA LEU A 771 -7.71 32.92 -1.73
C LEU A 771 -8.96 33.75 -1.45
N SER A 772 -9.15 34.88 -2.14
CA SER A 772 -10.30 35.79 -1.95
C SER A 772 -11.61 35.28 -2.55
N GLY A 773 -11.57 34.21 -3.34
CA GLY A 773 -12.70 33.74 -4.14
C GLY A 773 -13.07 34.65 -5.31
N ILE A 774 -12.29 35.71 -5.58
CA ILE A 774 -12.46 36.63 -6.71
C ILE A 774 -11.27 36.45 -7.66
N PRO A 775 -11.42 35.72 -8.78
CA PRO A 775 -10.36 35.55 -9.77
C PRO A 775 -9.98 36.89 -10.42
N ALA A 776 -8.90 36.91 -11.21
CA ALA A 776 -8.61 38.05 -12.07
C ALA A 776 -9.76 38.26 -13.07
N LEU A 777 -10.35 39.45 -13.08
CA LEU A 777 -11.55 39.72 -13.87
C LEU A 777 -11.25 40.22 -15.30
N ALA A 778 -10.07 40.80 -15.51
CA ALA A 778 -9.64 41.29 -16.81
C ALA A 778 -9.34 40.13 -17.77
N LYS A 779 -9.99 40.11 -18.93
CA LYS A 779 -9.74 39.16 -20.02
C LYS A 779 -9.38 39.90 -21.29
N THR A 780 -8.34 39.46 -21.99
CA THR A 780 -7.94 40.05 -23.27
C THR A 780 -8.76 39.44 -24.41
N GLY A 781 -9.27 40.29 -25.30
CA GLY A 781 -10.05 39.94 -26.48
C GLY A 781 -9.47 40.56 -27.76
N LYS A 782 -9.74 39.91 -28.88
CA LYS A 782 -9.50 40.41 -30.24
C LYS A 782 -10.79 40.25 -31.04
N LEU A 783 -11.10 41.20 -31.92
CA LEU A 783 -12.31 41.12 -32.74
C LEU A 783 -12.23 39.92 -33.70
N SER A 784 -13.30 39.15 -33.78
CA SER A 784 -13.44 38.03 -34.72
C SER A 784 -13.77 38.51 -36.14
N LEU A 785 -13.32 37.76 -37.14
CA LEU A 785 -13.68 37.91 -38.57
C LEU A 785 -13.26 39.22 -39.26
N VAL A 786 -12.63 40.14 -38.53
CA VAL A 786 -12.15 41.43 -39.04
C VAL A 786 -10.66 41.59 -38.74
N LYS A 787 -9.98 42.42 -39.53
CA LYS A 787 -8.57 42.71 -39.39
C LYS A 787 -8.35 44.23 -39.46
N TRP A 788 -7.48 44.70 -38.58
CA TRP A 788 -7.05 46.10 -38.51
C TRP A 788 -6.10 46.43 -39.67
N PRO A 789 -6.02 47.70 -40.10
CA PRO A 789 -5.05 48.14 -41.10
C PRO A 789 -3.62 47.95 -40.58
N GLU A 790 -2.81 47.13 -41.27
CA GLU A 790 -1.43 46.78 -40.83
C GLU A 790 -0.34 47.68 -41.42
N PHE A 791 -0.66 48.50 -42.44
CA PHE A 791 0.33 49.19 -43.26
C PHE A 791 0.17 50.72 -43.27
N GLN A 792 -0.74 51.27 -42.46
CA GLN A 792 -1.04 52.71 -42.38
C GLN A 792 -1.33 53.09 -40.93
N ASP A 793 -0.31 53.53 -40.21
CA ASP A 793 -0.37 53.83 -38.77
C ASP A 793 -1.43 54.91 -38.45
N ASP A 794 -1.58 55.95 -39.29
CA ASP A 794 -2.55 57.03 -39.08
C ASP A 794 -4.01 56.52 -39.07
N TYR A 795 -4.36 55.62 -40.00
CA TYR A 795 -5.71 55.02 -40.07
C TYR A 795 -5.94 54.00 -38.96
N LEU A 796 -4.89 53.32 -38.49
CA LEU A 796 -4.99 52.40 -37.35
C LEU A 796 -5.33 53.17 -36.08
N ASP A 797 -4.65 54.28 -35.82
CA ASP A 797 -4.90 55.13 -34.65
C ASP A 797 -6.33 55.69 -34.67
N ASP A 798 -6.81 56.20 -35.81
CA ASP A 798 -8.19 56.69 -35.94
C ASP A 798 -9.24 55.58 -35.77
N ALA A 799 -8.99 54.39 -36.34
CA ALA A 799 -9.85 53.22 -36.19
C ALA A 799 -9.93 52.75 -34.73
N VAL A 800 -8.79 52.72 -34.03
CA VAL A 800 -8.71 52.33 -32.62
C VAL A 800 -9.36 53.39 -31.71
N ASN A 801 -9.19 54.68 -32.02
CA ASN A 801 -9.86 55.77 -31.30
C ASN A 801 -11.39 55.71 -31.48
N TYR A 802 -11.86 55.49 -32.70
CA TYR A 802 -13.29 55.28 -32.97
C TYR A 802 -13.82 54.05 -32.21
N PHE A 803 -13.08 52.93 -32.23
CA PHE A 803 -13.44 51.75 -31.46
C PHE A 803 -13.46 52.02 -29.95
N TYR A 804 -12.48 52.76 -29.43
CA TYR A 804 -12.39 53.18 -28.04
C TYR A 804 -13.65 53.97 -27.62
N ASP A 805 -14.04 54.97 -28.41
CA ASP A 805 -15.19 55.84 -28.12
C ASP A 805 -16.53 55.10 -28.08
N ILE A 806 -16.67 54.02 -28.86
CA ILE A 806 -17.92 53.25 -28.93
C ILE A 806 -18.00 52.06 -27.96
N VAL A 807 -16.89 51.64 -27.30
CA VAL A 807 -16.92 50.45 -26.43
C VAL A 807 -16.43 50.66 -24.99
N VAL A 808 -15.56 51.64 -24.75
CA VAL A 808 -14.83 51.73 -23.48
C VAL A 808 -15.69 52.33 -22.38
N SER A 809 -15.73 51.63 -21.24
CA SER A 809 -16.27 52.16 -19.99
C SER A 809 -15.15 52.37 -18.97
N THR A 810 -15.24 53.45 -18.19
CA THR A 810 -14.21 53.76 -17.18
C THR A 810 -14.40 52.92 -15.92
N PRO A 811 -13.32 52.63 -15.15
CA PRO A 811 -13.43 51.91 -13.87
C PRO A 811 -14.41 52.53 -12.87
N GLU A 812 -14.60 53.85 -12.90
CA GLU A 812 -15.58 54.55 -12.05
C GLU A 812 -17.02 54.10 -12.32
N THR A 813 -17.37 53.85 -13.58
CA THR A 813 -18.70 53.36 -13.96
C THR A 813 -18.94 51.93 -13.44
N LEU A 814 -17.92 51.08 -13.46
CA LEU A 814 -17.98 49.69 -12.98
C LEU A 814 -18.01 49.56 -11.46
N LEU A 815 -17.34 50.47 -10.75
CA LEU A 815 -17.32 50.50 -9.28
C LEU A 815 -18.52 51.24 -8.66
N GLY A 816 -19.46 51.73 -9.48
CA GLY A 816 -20.69 52.38 -9.05
C GLY A 816 -20.54 53.85 -8.61
N SER A 817 -19.44 54.51 -8.97
CA SER A 817 -19.14 55.91 -8.61
C SER A 817 -19.33 56.92 -9.75
N GLY A 818 -19.79 56.49 -10.93
CA GLY A 818 -19.99 57.33 -12.12
C GLY A 818 -21.26 56.99 -12.92
N SER A 819 -21.34 57.44 -14.18
CA SER A 819 -22.42 57.10 -15.12
C SER A 819 -22.54 55.59 -15.32
N ALA A 820 -23.70 55.07 -15.76
CA ALA A 820 -23.88 53.65 -15.99
C ALA A 820 -22.87 53.13 -17.05
N PRO A 821 -22.21 51.97 -16.83
CA PRO A 821 -21.25 51.43 -17.79
C PRO A 821 -21.97 51.05 -19.09
N GLN A 822 -21.27 51.20 -20.21
CA GLN A 822 -21.76 50.72 -21.49
C GLN A 822 -21.75 49.20 -21.48
N LYS A 823 -22.96 48.62 -21.42
CA LYS A 823 -23.14 47.16 -21.41
C LYS A 823 -23.10 46.66 -22.84
N LEU A 824 -22.20 45.72 -23.09
CA LEU A 824 -22.08 45.02 -24.36
C LEU A 824 -22.41 43.54 -24.16
N VAL A 825 -22.71 42.86 -25.26
CA VAL A 825 -22.84 41.42 -25.29
C VAL A 825 -21.71 40.86 -26.15
N ALA A 826 -20.98 39.89 -25.64
CA ALA A 826 -19.87 39.24 -26.32
C ALA A 826 -20.21 37.79 -26.63
N ILE A 827 -19.90 37.36 -27.86
CA ILE A 827 -19.78 35.94 -28.21
C ILE A 827 -18.30 35.63 -28.30
N VAL A 828 -17.85 34.60 -27.57
CA VAL A 828 -16.46 34.12 -27.61
C VAL A 828 -16.39 32.92 -28.53
N ASP A 829 -15.82 33.12 -29.71
CA ASP A 829 -15.75 32.11 -30.77
C ASP A 829 -14.56 31.16 -30.58
N GLY A 830 -13.49 31.63 -29.94
CA GLY A 830 -12.28 30.85 -29.68
C GLY A 830 -11.19 31.70 -29.03
N SER A 831 -9.93 31.28 -29.15
CA SER A 831 -8.78 32.04 -28.65
C SER A 831 -7.65 32.07 -29.67
N ALA A 832 -6.99 33.21 -29.80
CA ALA A 832 -5.86 33.48 -30.66
C ALA A 832 -4.76 34.19 -29.87
N ASP A 833 -3.54 33.66 -29.89
CA ASP A 833 -2.35 34.29 -29.28
C ASP A 833 -2.54 34.70 -27.81
N GLY A 834 -3.33 33.91 -27.06
CA GLY A 834 -3.65 34.18 -25.65
C GLY A 834 -4.84 35.14 -25.41
N ALA A 835 -5.44 35.70 -26.46
CA ALA A 835 -6.63 36.55 -26.40
C ALA A 835 -7.88 35.83 -26.94
N ALA A 836 -9.07 36.15 -26.41
CA ALA A 836 -10.33 35.58 -26.87
C ALA A 836 -10.80 36.22 -28.19
N LEU A 837 -11.02 35.42 -29.23
CA LEU A 837 -11.68 35.89 -30.46
C LEU A 837 -13.15 36.16 -30.15
N THR A 838 -13.55 37.42 -30.28
CA THR A 838 -14.80 37.92 -29.72
C THR A 838 -15.57 38.73 -30.75
N THR A 839 -16.86 38.42 -30.87
CA THR A 839 -17.83 39.26 -31.57
C THR A 839 -18.57 40.11 -30.54
N LEU A 840 -18.50 41.44 -30.65
CA LEU A 840 -19.16 42.37 -29.72
C LEU A 840 -20.47 42.89 -30.29
N PHE A 841 -21.48 43.07 -29.43
CA PHE A 841 -22.81 43.58 -29.74
C PHE A 841 -23.20 44.65 -28.73
N GLU A 842 -24.02 45.60 -29.15
CA GLU A 842 -24.65 46.54 -28.21
C GLU A 842 -25.78 45.84 -27.44
N ALA A 843 -25.90 46.10 -26.13
CA ALA A 843 -26.97 45.48 -25.34
C ALA A 843 -28.39 45.87 -25.81
N SER A 844 -28.54 46.97 -26.54
CA SER A 844 -29.81 47.43 -27.12
C SER A 844 -30.16 46.79 -28.46
N ASP A 845 -29.18 46.26 -29.19
CA ASP A 845 -29.36 45.70 -30.54
C ASP A 845 -28.37 44.53 -30.74
N ILE A 846 -28.89 43.31 -30.59
CA ILE A 846 -28.11 42.06 -30.70
C ILE A 846 -28.02 41.61 -32.17
N ASP A 847 -28.78 42.23 -33.09
CA ASP A 847 -28.78 41.86 -34.50
C ASP A 847 -27.65 42.55 -35.28
N LYS A 848 -27.09 43.65 -34.74
CA LYS A 848 -25.95 44.36 -35.32
C LYS A 848 -24.71 44.29 -34.41
N SER A 849 -23.68 43.61 -34.90
CA SER A 849 -22.39 43.55 -34.18
C SER A 849 -21.60 44.85 -34.33
N ILE A 850 -20.80 45.20 -33.32
CA ILE A 850 -19.82 46.29 -33.38
C ILE A 850 -18.78 46.00 -34.47
N ASN A 851 -18.43 44.72 -34.69
CA ASN A 851 -17.56 44.30 -35.80
C ASN A 851 -18.15 44.73 -37.16
N THR A 852 -19.48 44.64 -37.32
CA THR A 852 -20.19 45.11 -38.51
C THR A 852 -20.17 46.64 -38.61
N LYS A 853 -20.38 47.37 -37.50
CA LYS A 853 -20.31 48.84 -37.50
C LYS A 853 -18.92 49.36 -37.90
N LEU A 854 -17.85 48.73 -37.41
CA LEU A 854 -16.49 49.05 -37.81
C LEU A 854 -16.24 48.79 -39.30
N ALA A 855 -16.83 47.72 -39.85
CA ALA A 855 -16.76 47.42 -41.27
C ALA A 855 -17.59 48.39 -42.13
N GLU A 856 -18.77 48.83 -41.65
CA GLU A 856 -19.65 49.82 -42.32
C GLU A 856 -18.98 51.19 -42.48
N GLU A 857 -18.22 51.62 -41.46
CA GLU A 857 -17.46 52.87 -41.48
C GLU A 857 -16.11 52.74 -42.20
N GLY A 858 -15.75 51.54 -42.68
CA GLY A 858 -14.52 51.31 -43.44
C GLY A 858 -13.25 51.34 -42.59
N TRP A 859 -13.31 51.06 -41.29
CA TRP A 859 -12.14 51.03 -40.40
C TRP A 859 -11.41 49.69 -40.37
N VAL A 860 -12.10 48.60 -40.77
CA VAL A 860 -11.56 47.23 -40.80
C VAL A 860 -11.89 46.54 -42.11
N TYR A 861 -11.10 45.54 -42.47
CA TYR A 861 -11.37 44.66 -43.62
C TYR A 861 -11.50 43.20 -43.18
N ILE A 862 -12.05 42.37 -44.06
CA ILE A 862 -12.23 40.94 -43.79
C ILE A 862 -11.05 40.18 -44.41
N PRO A 863 -10.34 39.32 -43.65
CA PRO A 863 -9.29 38.47 -44.22
C PRO A 863 -9.81 37.56 -45.34
N SER A 864 -8.93 37.23 -46.30
CA SER A 864 -9.28 36.27 -47.36
C SER A 864 -9.62 34.88 -46.78
N ASP A 865 -10.38 34.08 -47.52
CA ASP A 865 -10.69 32.69 -47.14
C ASP A 865 -9.42 31.84 -46.94
N LYS A 866 -8.31 32.20 -47.60
CA LYS A 866 -6.99 31.57 -47.43
C LYS A 866 -6.26 32.05 -46.16
N ALA A 867 -6.46 33.31 -45.76
CA ALA A 867 -5.85 33.95 -44.59
C ALA A 867 -6.55 33.59 -43.26
N LEU A 868 -7.81 33.16 -43.31
CA LEU A 868 -8.53 32.56 -42.18
C LEU A 868 -7.91 31.19 -41.84
N ARG A 869 -6.74 31.18 -41.21
CA ARG A 869 -5.93 29.97 -40.95
C ARG A 869 -6.44 29.15 -39.75
N ARG A 870 -7.30 29.71 -38.90
CA ARG A 870 -7.73 29.11 -37.62
C ARG A 870 -8.98 28.26 -37.81
N SER A 871 -9.07 27.12 -37.13
CA SER A 871 -10.19 26.16 -37.31
C SER A 871 -11.56 26.76 -36.99
N VAL A 872 -11.61 27.68 -36.04
CA VAL A 872 -12.81 28.42 -35.63
C VAL A 872 -13.24 29.40 -36.72
N GLU A 873 -12.33 30.24 -37.22
CA GLU A 873 -12.60 31.21 -38.29
C GLU A 873 -12.94 30.51 -39.63
N ARG A 874 -12.30 29.37 -39.93
CA ARG A 874 -12.67 28.53 -41.10
C ARG A 874 -14.07 27.98 -41.02
N SER A 875 -14.60 27.77 -39.83
CA SER A 875 -15.97 27.32 -39.68
C SER A 875 -16.97 28.41 -40.13
N TYR A 876 -16.59 29.69 -40.07
CA TYR A 876 -17.41 30.80 -40.56
C TYR A 876 -17.39 30.97 -42.10
N VAL A 877 -16.50 30.27 -42.80
CA VAL A 877 -16.44 30.29 -44.27
C VAL A 877 -17.73 29.71 -44.84
N GLY A 878 -18.44 30.51 -45.65
CA GLY A 878 -19.75 30.15 -46.22
C GLY A 878 -20.95 30.38 -45.29
N SER A 879 -20.75 30.96 -44.10
CA SER A 879 -21.85 31.35 -43.22
C SER A 879 -22.52 32.65 -43.68
N LYS A 880 -23.80 32.81 -43.30
CA LYS A 880 -24.57 34.03 -43.60
C LYS A 880 -23.89 35.28 -43.02
N GLU A 881 -23.30 35.16 -41.82
CA GLU A 881 -22.62 36.27 -41.15
C GLU A 881 -21.40 36.80 -41.92
N VAL A 882 -20.58 35.92 -42.50
CA VAL A 882 -19.45 36.34 -43.35
C VAL A 882 -19.92 36.93 -44.68
N ALA A 883 -20.99 36.38 -45.25
CA ALA A 883 -21.59 36.93 -46.47
C ALA A 883 -22.16 38.35 -46.26
N ASP A 884 -22.85 38.57 -45.15
CA ASP A 884 -23.41 39.87 -44.78
C ASP A 884 -22.28 40.88 -44.47
N LEU A 885 -21.23 40.47 -43.75
CA LEU A 885 -20.04 41.29 -43.50
C LEU A 885 -19.29 41.66 -44.79
N ARG A 886 -19.13 40.72 -45.73
CA ARG A 886 -18.50 41.01 -47.03
C ARG A 886 -19.27 42.05 -47.82
N LYS A 887 -20.60 41.96 -47.82
CA LYS A 887 -21.45 42.94 -48.48
C LYS A 887 -21.27 44.35 -47.89
N VAL A 888 -21.20 44.44 -46.57
CA VAL A 888 -20.93 45.70 -45.85
C VAL A 888 -19.58 46.30 -46.25
N VAL A 889 -18.52 45.49 -46.33
CA VAL A 889 -17.19 45.96 -46.74
C VAL A 889 -17.20 46.43 -48.20
N GLU A 890 -17.88 45.72 -49.11
CA GLU A 890 -18.02 46.15 -50.51
C GLU A 890 -18.80 47.46 -50.65
N ASP A 891 -19.81 47.69 -49.80
CA ASP A 891 -20.53 48.95 -49.73
C ASP A 891 -19.61 50.09 -49.24
N ALA A 892 -18.79 49.85 -48.20
CA ALA A 892 -17.80 50.81 -47.71
C ALA A 892 -16.71 51.13 -48.76
N LYS A 893 -16.26 50.13 -49.53
CA LYS A 893 -15.35 50.31 -50.68
C LYS A 893 -15.97 51.19 -51.77
N ARG A 894 -17.24 50.95 -52.12
CA ARG A 894 -17.97 51.75 -53.11
C ARG A 894 -18.13 53.21 -52.66
N GLU A 895 -18.36 53.42 -51.37
CA GLU A 895 -18.54 54.75 -50.77
C GLU A 895 -17.22 55.43 -50.39
N ARG A 896 -16.08 54.75 -50.57
CA ARG A 896 -14.72 55.24 -50.25
C ARG A 896 -14.58 55.75 -48.81
N LYS A 897 -15.10 54.98 -47.86
CA LYS A 897 -15.03 55.31 -46.42
C LYS A 897 -13.74 54.81 -45.77
N GLY A 898 -13.22 55.55 -44.80
CA GLY A 898 -12.10 55.12 -43.95
C GLY A 898 -10.87 54.69 -44.74
N ILE A 899 -10.42 53.45 -44.54
CA ILE A 899 -9.22 52.90 -45.20
C ILE A 899 -9.35 52.77 -46.72
N TRP A 900 -10.55 52.95 -47.29
CA TRP A 900 -10.84 52.81 -48.72
C TRP A 900 -10.81 54.13 -49.51
N GLU A 901 -10.51 55.27 -48.87
CA GLU A 901 -10.53 56.60 -49.50
C GLU A 901 -9.67 56.69 -50.77
N TYR A 902 -8.53 55.99 -50.80
CA TYR A 902 -7.53 56.03 -51.86
C TYR A 902 -7.46 54.75 -52.72
N GLY A 903 -8.33 53.75 -52.50
CA GLY A 903 -8.34 52.49 -53.25
C GLY A 903 -8.41 51.24 -52.35
N ASP A 904 -8.18 50.06 -52.95
CA ASP A 904 -8.16 48.80 -52.20
C ASP A 904 -6.82 48.65 -51.46
N VAL A 905 -6.88 48.63 -50.13
CA VAL A 905 -5.72 48.50 -49.23
C VAL A 905 -5.47 47.07 -48.78
N THR A 906 -6.22 46.09 -49.27
CA THR A 906 -5.98 44.68 -48.93
C THR A 906 -4.68 44.20 -49.58
N PRO A 907 -3.81 43.46 -48.85
CA PRO A 907 -2.60 42.92 -49.44
C PRO A 907 -2.94 41.92 -50.55
N ASP A 908 -2.22 42.00 -51.69
CA ASP A 908 -2.30 41.01 -52.77
C ASP A 908 -1.84 39.64 -52.23
N GLU A 909 -2.79 38.75 -51.92
CA GLU A 909 -2.52 37.40 -51.42
C GLU A 909 -2.53 36.36 -52.56
N ASP A 910 -1.40 36.19 -53.24
CA ASP A 910 -1.13 35.01 -54.07
C ASP A 910 -1.02 33.71 -53.23
#